data_AF-A0A539CXL9-F1
#
_entry.id   AF-A0A539CXL9-F1
#
_cell.length_a   1.000
_cell.length_b   1.000
_cell.length_c   1.000
_cell.angle_alpha   90.00
_cell.angle_beta   90.00
_cell.angle_gamma   90.00
#
_symmetry.space_group_name_H-M   'P 1'
#
loop_
_entity.id
_entity.type
_entity.pdbx_description
1 polymer ?
#
loop_
_entity_poly.entity_id
_entity_poly.type
_entity_poly.pdbx_seq_one_letter_code
_entity_poly.pdbx_strand_id
1 'polypeptide(L)'
;MIVTHGVDDASGPMVQTSGELHFPCSASQQRCWFIQALNPDSTILNIALRWEIKGAFSASTIEQAFQTIIDRHEILRTSFIEKDGDPMQTVAERHTFKLSIVDLTIIPETERLDQALALGSLEARKPFDLARLPLLRVTFLRLSADRAILLVTVHQIAFDGWSIRNLAYEFGTIASALDANCPYGLPELPLQYGDYCLWQKACLASASFEAECAYWKNKLAGAPYFEICPDRERPSQPCHGGEILAVMMPLALGDKLEEAARRHNLTLFSFGCAVTAAMLHRYSGRTDVLFGTQIAGRDDPDLENMIGVFLNNLVLRFDASKDPTFEEFLARVNGTIQEALIHQHMPFHRLVELLNPPRDPKRTPLICIDFNVLRDVMDHRSYGGFELTGQPSLSAGSLYDLNFFLVHWPSGWRLAVEFNTGLYERRTVEGMLAFLMTCFELAIFNPKARLSTLAQPVRDRIAPSPTGGDLAANVFSLPAQSPLSRVRPIDTETKMIGIWREILQVPDIGPTSNFFELGGHSLMAMRLVTKVARIFDVKINVMSLFQTPTVREFAARVSGVGQPLQTWNIVEIQPLGDKTPIIAINNTMIYYNLARMIGTDRRFLGVQLFDPGNPRPLPSRGLEEIATDYVRLIREARPHGPYILFGLCVAGIIAYEAARQLRLAGEPVALIVMADAWVPGYLKRLPFGRRVLFRLCYKSHVLKHRLALIRSGKLKIAEALASYPIVRGSKILNLLSVLRLIEDPSKLGKEDWANRWFLPALEEARDNYQASASTGDAVILQSEEMVTSFADPKMGWCNFVDGRLFLYRIPGWHTDMFQDAGAALIAEHLRPLLDRVDADCDRAVRAEDSPG
;
A
#
# COMPACT_ATOMS: atom_id res chain seq x y z
N MET A 1 5.28 -1.77 41.11
CA MET A 1 5.76 -0.43 41.52
C MET A 1 7.05 -0.18 40.76
N ILE A 2 6.95 0.47 39.61
CA ILE A 2 8.14 0.98 38.91
C ILE A 2 8.38 2.33 39.56
N VAL A 3 9.56 2.50 40.17
CA VAL A 3 9.99 3.78 40.72
C VAL A 3 10.23 4.69 39.52
N THR A 4 9.35 5.67 39.34
CA THR A 4 9.54 6.77 38.41
C THR A 4 10.66 7.65 38.98
N HIS A 5 11.90 7.36 38.58
CA HIS A 5 12.93 8.39 38.66
C HIS A 5 12.57 9.43 37.61
N GLY A 6 12.02 10.54 38.09
CA GLY A 6 11.73 11.71 37.27
C GLY A 6 12.97 12.09 36.49
N VAL A 7 12.83 12.16 35.18
CA VAL A 7 13.76 12.89 34.33
C VAL A 7 13.77 14.33 34.87
N ASP A 8 14.94 14.82 35.29
CA ASP A 8 15.10 16.21 35.73
C ASP A 8 14.51 17.13 34.65
N ASP A 9 13.44 17.82 35.05
CA ASP A 9 12.48 18.48 34.16
C ASP A 9 13.07 19.79 33.63
N ALA A 10 13.84 19.70 32.54
CA ALA A 10 14.34 20.89 31.82
C ALA A 10 13.22 21.64 31.08
N SER A 11 12.05 21.02 30.92
CA SER A 11 10.83 21.55 30.31
C SER A 11 9.98 22.36 31.28
N GLY A 12 9.76 21.82 32.48
CA GLY A 12 8.72 22.27 33.40
C GLY A 12 7.36 21.62 33.10
N PRO A 13 6.36 21.87 33.98
CA PRO A 13 5.08 21.16 33.95
C PRO A 13 4.26 21.49 32.71
N MET A 14 3.40 20.55 32.28
CA MET A 14 2.37 20.82 31.28
C MET A 14 1.39 21.88 31.78
N VAL A 15 1.04 22.83 30.92
CA VAL A 15 0.13 23.94 31.24
C VAL A 15 -0.98 24.01 30.20
N GLN A 16 -2.21 24.21 30.67
CA GLN A 16 -3.38 24.40 29.83
C GLN A 16 -3.29 25.70 29.03
N THR A 17 -3.52 25.63 27.72
CA THR A 17 -3.61 26.78 26.83
C THR A 17 -5.07 27.13 26.54
N SER A 18 -5.49 28.32 26.98
CA SER A 18 -6.88 28.76 26.82
C SER A 18 -7.12 29.42 25.47
N GLY A 19 -8.03 28.85 24.66
CA GLY A 19 -8.54 29.47 23.44
C GLY A 19 -7.68 29.31 22.18
N GLU A 20 -6.58 28.56 22.25
CA GLU A 20 -5.78 28.19 21.08
C GLU A 20 -6.45 27.03 20.33
N LEU A 21 -6.56 27.13 18.99
CA LEU A 21 -7.17 26.09 18.14
C LEU A 21 -6.20 25.53 17.10
N HIS A 22 -4.96 25.99 17.11
CA HIS A 22 -3.94 25.58 16.15
C HIS A 22 -2.69 25.14 16.87
N PHE A 23 -2.37 23.85 16.78
CA PHE A 23 -1.26 23.27 17.52
C PHE A 23 -0.26 22.62 16.57
N PRO A 24 1.04 22.57 16.92
CA PRO A 24 1.97 21.69 16.23
C PRO A 24 1.54 20.23 16.43
N CYS A 25 1.86 19.35 15.49
CA CYS A 25 1.67 17.91 15.69
C CYS A 25 2.72 17.34 16.65
N SER A 26 2.30 16.40 17.50
CA SER A 26 3.22 15.56 18.28
C SER A 26 4.12 14.72 17.36
N ALA A 27 5.21 14.21 17.92
CA ALA A 27 6.12 13.29 17.24
C ALA A 27 5.42 12.06 16.63
N SER A 28 4.44 11.50 17.35
CA SER A 28 3.67 10.34 16.91
C SER A 28 2.66 10.71 15.82
N GLN A 29 2.05 11.89 15.91
CA GLN A 29 1.18 12.41 14.85
C GLN A 29 1.94 12.71 13.56
N GLN A 30 3.13 13.29 13.64
CA GLN A 30 3.98 13.55 12.47
C GLN A 30 4.29 12.25 11.71
N ARG A 31 4.60 11.16 12.43
CA ARG A 31 4.77 9.83 11.84
C ARG A 31 3.50 9.34 11.15
N CYS A 32 2.36 9.39 11.83
CA CYS A 32 1.08 8.94 11.27
C CYS A 32 0.72 9.72 10.01
N TRP A 33 0.87 11.05 10.06
CA TRP A 33 0.64 11.92 8.92
C TRP A 33 1.56 11.61 7.74
N PHE A 34 2.86 11.39 8.00
CA PHE A 34 3.83 11.02 6.97
C PHE A 34 3.46 9.69 6.28
N ILE A 35 3.09 8.67 7.05
CA ILE A 35 2.64 7.37 6.51
C ILE A 35 1.39 7.56 5.62
N GLN A 36 0.43 8.39 6.05
CA GLN A 36 -0.77 8.66 5.26
C GLN A 36 -0.45 9.51 4.01
N ALA A 37 0.47 10.46 4.09
CA ALA A 37 0.88 11.30 2.96
C ALA A 37 1.59 10.50 1.85
N LEU A 38 2.24 9.38 2.20
CA LEU A 38 2.84 8.46 1.21
C LEU A 38 1.76 7.76 0.36
N ASN A 39 0.63 7.42 0.95
CA ASN A 39 -0.51 6.79 0.28
C ASN A 39 -1.83 7.27 0.91
N PRO A 40 -2.47 8.33 0.37
CA PRO A 40 -3.68 8.92 0.95
C PRO A 40 -4.88 7.97 1.02
N ASP A 41 -4.91 6.94 0.18
CA ASP A 41 -5.96 5.90 0.18
C ASP A 41 -5.65 4.74 1.14
N SER A 42 -4.51 4.80 1.84
CA SER A 42 -4.13 3.78 2.81
C SER A 42 -5.11 3.76 3.98
N THR A 43 -5.39 2.56 4.47
CA THR A 43 -6.26 2.30 5.63
C THR A 43 -5.51 1.62 6.77
N ILE A 44 -4.20 1.47 6.63
CA ILE A 44 -3.31 0.76 7.56
C ILE A 44 -3.27 1.38 8.97
N LEU A 45 -3.66 2.65 9.09
CA LEU A 45 -3.73 3.40 10.35
C LEU A 45 -5.17 3.53 10.88
N ASN A 46 -6.13 2.81 10.29
CA ASN A 46 -7.48 2.74 10.82
C ASN A 46 -7.53 1.75 11.98
N ILE A 47 -7.94 2.21 13.15
CA ILE A 47 -8.28 1.38 14.29
C ILE A 47 -9.77 1.04 14.18
N ALA A 48 -10.08 -0.19 13.75
CA ALA A 48 -11.45 -0.65 13.52
C ALA A 48 -11.93 -1.58 14.64
N LEU A 49 -12.64 -0.98 15.61
CA LEU A 49 -13.20 -1.66 16.78
C LEU A 49 -14.61 -2.16 16.49
N ARG A 50 -14.99 -3.26 17.16
CA ARG A 50 -16.34 -3.79 17.15
C ARG A 50 -16.80 -4.00 18.58
N TRP A 51 -17.92 -3.40 18.95
CA TRP A 51 -18.56 -3.63 20.24
C TRP A 51 -19.93 -4.26 20.05
N GLU A 52 -20.24 -5.26 20.86
CA GLU A 52 -21.56 -5.82 20.95
C GLU A 52 -22.31 -5.17 22.10
N ILE A 53 -23.54 -4.75 21.82
CA ILE A 53 -24.46 -4.17 22.79
C ILE A 53 -25.61 -5.13 22.97
N LYS A 54 -25.92 -5.48 24.22
CA LYS A 54 -27.07 -6.30 24.58
C LYS A 54 -27.91 -5.59 25.65
N GLY A 55 -29.21 -5.43 25.41
CA GLY A 55 -30.13 -4.69 26.27
C GLY A 55 -30.96 -3.66 25.50
N ALA A 56 -31.82 -2.94 26.22
CA ALA A 56 -32.65 -1.91 25.64
C ALA A 56 -31.81 -0.66 25.41
N PHE A 57 -31.57 -0.30 24.15
CA PHE A 57 -30.65 0.78 23.83
C PHE A 57 -31.03 1.53 22.55
N SER A 58 -31.12 2.85 22.64
CA SER A 58 -31.62 3.70 21.56
C SER A 58 -30.49 4.27 20.70
N ALA A 59 -30.72 4.37 19.39
CA ALA A 59 -29.77 4.99 18.47
C ALA A 59 -29.54 6.49 18.80
N SER A 60 -30.56 7.17 19.35
CA SER A 60 -30.43 8.54 19.84
C SER A 60 -29.49 8.66 21.04
N THR A 61 -29.54 7.71 21.99
CA THR A 61 -28.61 7.68 23.13
C THR A 61 -27.18 7.51 22.65
N ILE A 62 -26.95 6.63 21.66
CA ILE A 62 -25.63 6.45 21.03
C ILE A 62 -25.12 7.75 20.41
N GLU A 63 -25.93 8.38 19.57
CA GLU A 63 -25.53 9.60 18.87
C GLU A 63 -25.20 10.73 19.85
N GLN A 64 -26.01 10.92 20.88
CA GLN A 64 -25.78 11.91 21.93
C GLN A 64 -24.52 11.58 22.75
N ALA A 65 -24.31 10.32 23.13
CA ALA A 65 -23.13 9.91 23.90
C ALA A 65 -21.84 10.19 23.12
N PHE A 66 -21.78 9.85 21.83
CA PHE A 66 -20.61 10.17 21.00
C PHE A 66 -20.46 11.67 20.77
N GLN A 67 -21.55 12.43 20.61
CA GLN A 67 -21.47 13.89 20.54
C GLN A 67 -20.84 14.47 21.80
N THR A 68 -21.26 14.03 22.99
CA THR A 68 -20.67 14.48 24.26
C THR A 68 -19.18 14.14 24.38
N ILE A 69 -18.77 12.94 23.93
CA ILE A 69 -17.35 12.54 23.91
C ILE A 69 -16.54 13.42 22.94
N ILE A 70 -17.07 13.70 21.75
CA ILE A 70 -16.42 14.56 20.75
C ILE A 70 -16.29 16.00 21.25
N ASP A 71 -17.28 16.50 21.99
CA ASP A 71 -17.23 17.84 22.59
C ASP A 71 -16.19 17.90 23.72
N ARG A 72 -16.08 16.82 24.49
CA ARG A 72 -15.16 16.69 25.64
C ARG A 72 -13.69 16.54 25.24
N HIS A 73 -13.39 15.84 24.14
CA HIS A 73 -12.02 15.58 23.68
C HIS A 73 -11.72 16.34 22.39
N GLU A 74 -10.91 17.40 22.47
CA GLU A 74 -10.63 18.27 21.32
C GLU A 74 -10.05 17.51 20.13
N ILE A 75 -9.22 16.50 20.39
CA ILE A 75 -8.57 15.69 19.37
C ILE A 75 -9.55 15.00 18.41
N LEU A 76 -10.78 14.68 18.86
CA LEU A 76 -11.81 14.03 18.03
C LEU A 76 -12.50 15.02 17.07
N ARG A 77 -12.31 16.33 17.30
CA ARG A 77 -12.73 17.43 16.43
C ARG A 77 -11.53 18.19 15.83
N THR A 78 -10.39 17.51 15.72
CA THR A 78 -9.15 18.05 15.10
C THR A 78 -8.93 17.52 13.69
N SER A 79 -8.69 18.42 12.74
CA SER A 79 -8.17 18.09 11.41
C SER A 79 -6.67 18.41 11.30
N PHE A 80 -6.02 17.84 10.29
CA PHE A 80 -4.58 17.98 10.06
C PHE A 80 -4.33 18.57 8.68
N ILE A 81 -3.70 19.73 8.66
CA ILE A 81 -3.36 20.45 7.43
C ILE A 81 -1.86 20.64 7.34
N GLU A 82 -1.34 20.62 6.12
CA GLU A 82 0.07 20.92 5.88
C GLU A 82 0.30 22.43 5.88
N LYS A 83 1.31 22.89 6.63
CA LYS A 83 1.78 24.26 6.61
C LYS A 83 3.30 24.28 6.51
N ASP A 84 3.81 24.81 5.39
CA ASP A 84 5.24 24.92 5.09
C ASP A 84 6.02 23.59 5.22
N GLY A 85 5.37 22.49 4.83
CA GLY A 85 5.95 21.14 4.84
C GLY A 85 5.82 20.39 6.18
N ASP A 86 5.26 21.02 7.21
CA ASP A 86 4.99 20.40 8.51
C ASP A 86 3.48 20.22 8.72
N PRO A 87 3.03 19.09 9.33
CA PRO A 87 1.63 18.91 9.68
C PRO A 87 1.25 19.75 10.91
N MET A 88 0.12 20.43 10.82
CA MET A 88 -0.46 21.26 11.88
C MET A 88 -1.85 20.77 12.24
N GLN A 89 -2.17 20.80 13.53
CA GLN A 89 -3.49 20.50 14.07
C GLN A 89 -4.37 21.74 13.95
N THR A 90 -5.62 21.56 13.55
CA THR A 90 -6.67 22.57 13.58
C THR A 90 -7.89 22.01 14.27
N VAL A 91 -8.17 22.53 15.46
CA VAL A 91 -9.28 22.12 16.32
C VAL A 91 -10.53 22.93 15.93
N ALA A 92 -11.62 22.25 15.56
CA ALA A 92 -12.88 22.92 15.28
C ALA A 92 -13.62 23.24 16.59
N GLU A 93 -14.10 24.47 16.80
CA GLU A 93 -14.83 24.85 18.03
C GLU A 93 -16.01 23.93 18.35
N ARG A 94 -16.72 23.48 17.31
CA ARG A 94 -17.82 22.51 17.41
C ARG A 94 -17.82 21.62 16.18
N HIS A 95 -18.22 20.37 16.37
CA HIS A 95 -18.46 19.43 15.28
C HIS A 95 -19.73 18.64 15.54
N THR A 96 -20.68 18.67 14.61
CA THR A 96 -21.91 17.87 14.72
C THR A 96 -21.66 16.46 14.24
N PHE A 97 -21.77 15.51 15.16
CA PHE A 97 -21.69 14.09 14.91
C PHE A 97 -23.03 13.53 14.43
N LYS A 98 -22.96 12.55 13.52
CA LYS A 98 -24.13 11.81 13.03
C LYS A 98 -23.85 10.32 13.02
N LEU A 99 -24.75 9.56 13.64
CA LEU A 99 -24.67 8.11 13.70
C LEU A 99 -25.16 7.48 12.39
N SER A 100 -24.36 6.60 11.80
CA SER A 100 -24.82 5.74 10.71
C SER A 100 -25.62 4.57 11.28
N ILE A 101 -26.79 4.28 10.74
CA ILE A 101 -27.68 3.22 11.22
C ILE A 101 -27.95 2.24 10.08
N VAL A 102 -27.75 0.94 10.33
CA VAL A 102 -28.12 -0.14 9.43
C VAL A 102 -28.99 -1.13 10.19
N ASP A 103 -30.21 -1.33 9.72
CA ASP A 103 -31.13 -2.30 10.30
C ASP A 103 -30.97 -3.66 9.61
N LEU A 104 -30.32 -4.61 10.29
CA LEU A 104 -30.16 -5.99 9.77
C LEU A 104 -31.34 -6.87 10.14
N THR A 105 -32.34 -6.38 10.87
CA THR A 105 -33.54 -7.17 11.16
C THR A 105 -34.38 -7.45 9.90
N ILE A 106 -34.13 -6.69 8.82
CA ILE A 106 -34.78 -6.84 7.51
C ILE A 106 -34.36 -8.11 6.76
N ILE A 107 -33.24 -8.74 7.14
CA ILE A 107 -32.75 -10.00 6.56
C ILE A 107 -32.94 -11.18 7.53
N PRO A 108 -32.88 -12.44 7.04
CA PRO A 108 -33.02 -13.62 7.89
C PRO A 108 -32.00 -13.65 9.03
N GLU A 109 -32.43 -14.07 10.22
CA GLU A 109 -31.60 -14.06 11.44
C GLU A 109 -30.26 -14.79 11.27
N THR A 110 -30.28 -15.93 10.56
CA THR A 110 -29.10 -16.75 10.26
C THR A 110 -28.02 -16.01 9.46
N GLU A 111 -28.37 -14.96 8.71
CA GLU A 111 -27.46 -14.20 7.85
C GLU A 111 -26.97 -12.89 8.50
N ARG A 112 -27.61 -12.44 9.59
CA ARG A 112 -27.37 -11.11 10.17
C ARG A 112 -25.95 -10.92 10.66
N LEU A 113 -25.40 -11.92 11.36
CA LEU A 113 -24.05 -11.83 11.91
C LEU A 113 -23.01 -11.78 10.80
N ASP A 114 -23.12 -12.66 9.80
CA ASP A 114 -22.21 -12.68 8.65
C ASP A 114 -22.25 -11.36 7.87
N GLN A 115 -23.45 -10.80 7.67
CA GLN A 115 -23.62 -9.50 7.04
C GLN A 115 -23.00 -8.37 7.89
N ALA A 116 -23.12 -8.43 9.22
CA ALA A 116 -22.48 -7.46 10.12
C ALA A 116 -20.95 -7.52 10.04
N LEU A 117 -20.37 -8.73 9.97
CA LEU A 117 -18.93 -8.93 9.78
C LEU A 117 -18.44 -8.39 8.43
N ALA A 118 -19.21 -8.62 7.36
CA ALA A 118 -18.92 -8.09 6.03
C ALA A 118 -18.95 -6.56 6.00
N LEU A 119 -19.98 -5.95 6.59
CA LEU A 119 -20.08 -4.49 6.72
C LEU A 119 -18.94 -3.90 7.55
N GLY A 120 -18.58 -4.55 8.66
CA GLY A 120 -17.41 -4.16 9.46
C GLY A 120 -16.12 -4.17 8.66
N SER A 121 -15.91 -5.21 7.84
CA SER A 121 -14.70 -5.34 7.02
C SER A 121 -14.62 -4.27 5.94
N LEU A 122 -15.78 -3.90 5.37
CA LEU A 122 -15.88 -2.77 4.44
C LEU A 122 -15.60 -1.44 5.14
N GLU A 123 -16.15 -1.22 6.35
CA GLU A 123 -15.93 0.01 7.12
C GLU A 123 -14.47 0.20 7.51
N ALA A 124 -13.81 -0.86 7.98
CA ALA A 124 -12.39 -0.85 8.34
C ALA A 124 -11.49 -0.37 7.19
N ARG A 125 -11.86 -0.70 5.94
CA ARG A 125 -11.10 -0.41 4.72
C ARG A 125 -11.54 0.87 4.00
N LYS A 126 -12.35 1.73 4.63
CA LYS A 126 -12.63 3.08 4.11
C LYS A 126 -11.53 4.05 4.54
N PRO A 127 -10.85 4.76 3.61
CA PRO A 127 -9.81 5.72 3.97
C PRO A 127 -10.37 6.92 4.74
N PHE A 128 -9.48 7.61 5.45
CA PHE A 128 -9.74 8.93 6.03
C PHE A 128 -8.97 10.00 5.26
N ASP A 129 -9.60 11.15 5.08
CA ASP A 129 -8.92 12.38 4.67
C ASP A 129 -8.59 13.16 5.94
N LEU A 130 -7.29 13.26 6.28
CA LEU A 130 -6.86 13.90 7.53
C LEU A 130 -7.23 15.39 7.61
N ALA A 131 -7.46 16.04 6.47
CA ALA A 131 -7.88 17.44 6.42
C ALA A 131 -9.39 17.63 6.66
N ARG A 132 -10.19 16.55 6.72
CA ARG A 132 -11.64 16.62 6.83
C ARG A 132 -12.16 15.86 8.05
N LEU A 133 -12.93 16.56 8.87
CA LEU A 133 -13.62 15.98 10.01
C LEU A 133 -14.87 15.19 9.61
N PRO A 134 -15.27 14.18 10.41
CA PRO A 134 -14.56 13.64 11.57
C PRO A 134 -13.54 12.55 11.20
N LEU A 135 -12.50 12.40 12.03
CA LEU A 135 -11.55 11.27 11.96
C LEU A 135 -12.01 10.06 12.80
N LEU A 136 -13.31 10.03 13.10
CA LEU A 136 -14.04 8.99 13.81
C LEU A 136 -15.34 8.72 13.05
N ARG A 137 -15.64 7.45 12.80
CA ARG A 137 -16.90 6.99 12.21
C ARG A 137 -17.51 5.92 13.09
N VAL A 138 -18.82 6.01 13.30
CA VAL A 138 -19.57 5.01 14.06
C VAL A 138 -20.77 4.55 13.26
N THR A 139 -20.93 3.23 13.17
CA THR A 139 -22.10 2.60 12.54
C THR A 139 -22.78 1.65 13.53
N PHE A 140 -24.06 1.89 13.77
CA PHE A 140 -24.94 1.04 14.57
C PHE A 140 -25.63 0.01 13.68
N LEU A 141 -25.34 -1.27 13.92
CA LEU A 141 -25.91 -2.42 13.22
C LEU A 141 -26.93 -3.12 14.14
N ARG A 142 -28.22 -2.93 13.88
CA ARG A 142 -29.27 -3.59 14.68
C ARG A 142 -29.44 -5.05 14.27
N LEU A 143 -29.29 -5.99 15.20
CA LEU A 143 -29.46 -7.44 14.98
C LEU A 143 -30.83 -7.96 15.44
N SER A 144 -31.34 -7.40 16.55
CA SER A 144 -32.67 -7.66 17.13
C SER A 144 -33.13 -6.42 17.92
N ALA A 145 -34.23 -6.52 18.67
CA ALA A 145 -34.71 -5.46 19.54
C ALA A 145 -33.77 -5.16 20.73
N ASP A 146 -33.00 -6.15 21.16
CA ASP A 146 -32.15 -6.15 22.35
C ASP A 146 -30.68 -6.47 22.06
N ARG A 147 -30.28 -6.56 20.79
CA ARG A 147 -28.92 -6.89 20.38
C ARG A 147 -28.47 -6.08 19.18
N ALA A 148 -27.28 -5.50 19.26
CA ALA A 148 -26.68 -4.74 18.18
C ALA A 148 -25.15 -4.84 18.17
N ILE A 149 -24.56 -4.48 17.04
CA ILE A 149 -23.12 -4.30 16.88
C ILE A 149 -22.85 -2.83 16.58
N LEU A 150 -21.94 -2.23 17.33
CA LEU A 150 -21.39 -0.91 17.05
C LEU A 150 -20.01 -1.07 16.39
N LEU A 151 -19.90 -0.60 15.15
CA LEU A 151 -18.61 -0.46 14.48
C LEU A 151 -18.06 0.93 14.79
N VAL A 152 -16.89 0.99 15.42
CA VAL A 152 -16.22 2.25 15.78
C VAL A 152 -14.87 2.27 15.08
N THR A 153 -14.71 3.13 14.09
CA THR A 153 -13.48 3.24 13.31
C THR A 153 -12.88 4.62 13.48
N VAL A 154 -11.63 4.70 13.91
CA VAL A 154 -10.92 5.95 14.21
C VAL A 154 -9.52 5.91 13.61
N HIS A 155 -9.04 7.05 13.11
CA HIS A 155 -7.68 7.14 12.59
C HIS A 155 -6.65 7.24 13.72
N GLN A 156 -5.56 6.48 13.64
CA GLN A 156 -4.53 6.40 14.70
C GLN A 156 -3.82 7.74 14.99
N ILE A 157 -3.91 8.72 14.10
CA ILE A 157 -3.40 10.09 14.35
C ILE A 157 -4.11 10.81 15.52
N ALA A 158 -5.31 10.38 15.87
CA ALA A 158 -6.13 10.96 16.93
C ALA A 158 -6.37 9.97 18.10
N PHE A 159 -5.87 8.74 18.00
CA PHE A 159 -6.32 7.64 18.84
C PHE A 159 -5.27 6.53 18.97
N ASP A 160 -5.11 5.99 20.18
CA ASP A 160 -4.20 4.87 20.46
C ASP A 160 -4.89 3.71 21.17
N GLY A 161 -4.14 2.64 21.45
CA GLY A 161 -4.66 1.45 22.13
C GLY A 161 -5.20 1.73 23.54
N TRP A 162 -4.61 2.71 24.25
CA TRP A 162 -5.08 3.13 25.58
C TRP A 162 -6.44 3.85 25.49
N SER A 163 -6.60 4.68 24.45
CA SER A 163 -7.83 5.42 24.17
C SER A 163 -9.04 4.50 23.95
N ILE A 164 -8.84 3.23 23.54
CA ILE A 164 -9.94 2.25 23.39
C ILE A 164 -10.70 2.07 24.71
N ARG A 165 -9.96 1.87 25.82
CA ARG A 165 -10.55 1.69 27.15
C ARG A 165 -11.27 2.94 27.61
N ASN A 166 -10.67 4.11 27.39
CA ASN A 166 -11.26 5.40 27.77
C ASN A 166 -12.55 5.65 27.00
N LEU A 167 -12.55 5.42 25.69
CA LEU A 167 -13.73 5.57 24.84
C LEU A 167 -14.86 4.62 25.25
N ALA A 168 -14.55 3.35 25.51
CA ALA A 168 -15.55 2.36 25.93
C ALA A 168 -16.15 2.70 27.31
N TYR A 169 -15.32 3.19 28.25
CA TYR A 169 -15.75 3.61 29.58
C TYR A 169 -16.62 4.87 29.55
N GLU A 170 -16.18 5.91 28.83
CA GLU A 170 -16.94 7.16 28.71
C GLU A 170 -18.25 6.92 27.97
N PHE A 171 -18.24 6.16 26.88
CA PHE A 171 -19.46 5.80 26.14
C PHE A 171 -20.48 5.10 27.03
N GLY A 172 -20.06 4.07 27.76
CA GLY A 172 -20.97 3.33 28.63
C GLY A 172 -21.54 4.19 29.77
N THR A 173 -20.68 4.98 30.42
CA THR A 173 -21.06 5.88 31.52
C THR A 173 -22.02 6.98 31.06
N ILE A 174 -21.70 7.66 29.95
CA ILE A 174 -22.52 8.74 29.41
C ILE A 174 -23.87 8.18 28.94
N ALA A 175 -23.86 7.09 28.18
CA ALA A 175 -25.10 6.53 27.66
C ALA A 175 -26.04 6.05 28.78
N SER A 176 -25.50 5.39 29.81
CA SER A 176 -26.27 5.00 30.99
C SER A 176 -26.88 6.19 31.72
N ALA A 177 -26.14 7.29 31.83
CA ALA A 177 -26.61 8.50 32.51
C ALA A 177 -27.67 9.24 31.70
N LEU A 178 -27.53 9.28 30.37
CA LEU A 178 -28.53 9.84 29.45
C LEU A 178 -29.85 9.06 29.54
N ASP A 179 -29.80 7.74 29.54
CA ASP A 179 -31.00 6.90 29.68
C ASP A 179 -31.66 7.05 31.07
N ALA A 180 -30.86 7.26 32.11
CA ALA A 180 -31.33 7.53 33.48
C ALA A 180 -31.72 8.99 33.73
N ASN A 181 -31.51 9.88 32.75
CA ASN A 181 -31.69 11.33 32.84
C ASN A 181 -30.98 11.96 34.07
N CYS A 182 -29.73 11.56 34.29
CA CYS A 182 -28.88 12.02 35.39
C CYS A 182 -27.51 12.51 34.87
N PRO A 183 -26.74 13.28 35.66
CA PRO A 183 -25.39 13.69 35.25
C PRO A 183 -24.44 12.48 35.22
N TYR A 184 -23.62 12.37 34.18
CA TYR A 184 -22.69 11.24 33.97
C TYR A 184 -21.49 11.23 34.93
N GLY A 185 -21.15 12.35 35.58
CA GLY A 185 -20.14 12.39 36.64
C GLY A 185 -18.71 12.00 36.21
N LEU A 186 -18.31 12.29 34.97
CA LEU A 186 -16.95 12.06 34.51
C LEU A 186 -15.99 13.13 35.08
N PRO A 187 -14.75 12.77 35.45
CA PRO A 187 -13.75 13.74 35.93
C PRO A 187 -13.48 14.82 34.88
N GLU A 188 -13.12 16.04 35.26
CA GLU A 188 -12.69 17.04 34.28
C GLU A 188 -11.37 16.63 33.62
N LEU A 189 -11.16 17.09 32.38
CA LEU A 189 -9.87 16.95 31.69
C LEU A 189 -9.10 18.26 31.90
N PRO A 190 -8.07 18.29 32.77
CA PRO A 190 -7.33 19.51 33.07
C PRO A 190 -6.48 19.97 31.87
N LEU A 191 -6.14 19.04 30.98
CA LEU A 191 -5.35 19.27 29.78
C LEU A 191 -6.11 18.76 28.55
N GLN A 192 -5.73 19.27 27.38
CA GLN A 192 -6.14 18.76 26.08
C GLN A 192 -4.92 18.34 25.25
N TYR A 193 -5.15 17.58 24.18
CA TYR A 193 -4.05 16.99 23.41
C TYR A 193 -3.13 18.05 22.77
N GLY A 194 -3.67 19.23 22.47
CA GLY A 194 -2.89 20.38 22.00
C GLY A 194 -1.83 20.84 23.01
N ASP A 195 -2.16 20.86 24.30
CA ASP A 195 -1.25 21.23 25.40
C ASP A 195 -0.07 20.26 25.48
N TYR A 196 -0.35 18.96 25.39
CA TYR A 196 0.68 17.91 25.34
C TYR A 196 1.64 18.12 24.15
N CYS A 197 1.12 18.53 22.99
CA CYS A 197 1.95 18.75 21.80
C CYS A 197 2.90 19.94 21.97
N LEU A 198 2.45 21.02 22.62
CA LEU A 198 3.28 22.17 22.94
C LEU A 198 4.38 21.80 23.94
N TRP A 199 4.01 21.09 25.00
CA TRP A 199 4.95 20.60 26.00
C TRP A 199 6.00 19.66 25.38
N GLN A 200 5.59 18.64 24.62
CA GLN A 200 6.52 17.70 24.00
C GLN A 200 7.50 18.42 23.06
N LYS A 201 7.03 19.43 22.31
CA LYS A 201 7.90 20.23 21.44
C LYS A 201 8.97 20.98 22.25
N ALA A 202 8.62 21.51 23.41
CA ALA A 202 9.59 22.16 24.32
C ALA A 202 10.59 21.15 24.88
N CYS A 203 10.14 19.97 25.32
CA CYS A 203 11.01 18.91 25.83
C CYS A 203 12.05 18.47 24.79
N LEU A 204 11.63 18.26 23.54
CA LEU A 204 12.52 17.82 22.45
C LEU A 204 13.54 18.89 22.02
N ALA A 205 13.35 20.16 22.42
CA ALA A 205 14.30 21.24 22.18
C ALA A 205 15.30 21.44 23.33
N SER A 206 15.16 20.68 24.41
CA SER A 206 16.00 20.83 25.61
C SER A 206 17.34 20.09 25.50
N ALA A 207 18.33 20.53 26.29
CA ALA A 207 19.67 19.93 26.31
C ALA A 207 19.71 18.50 26.89
N SER A 208 18.74 18.11 27.73
CA SER A 208 18.65 16.76 28.30
C SER A 208 18.39 15.68 27.23
N PHE A 209 17.85 16.07 26.07
CA PHE A 209 17.58 15.17 24.95
C PHE A 209 18.85 14.62 24.27
N GLU A 210 20.01 15.28 24.43
CA GLU A 210 21.27 14.80 23.84
C GLU A 210 21.76 13.49 24.49
N ALA A 211 21.52 13.31 25.78
CA ALA A 211 21.89 12.09 26.51
C ALA A 211 21.07 10.87 26.04
N GLU A 212 19.77 11.06 25.80
CA GLU A 212 18.89 10.06 25.20
C GLU A 212 19.38 9.64 23.82
N CYS A 213 19.76 10.60 22.98
CA CYS A 213 20.32 10.32 21.66
C CYS A 213 21.60 9.47 21.75
N ALA A 214 22.52 9.81 22.66
CA ALA A 214 23.77 9.06 22.84
C ALA A 214 23.51 7.61 23.26
N TYR A 215 22.58 7.38 24.20
CA TYR A 215 22.18 6.04 24.62
C TYR A 215 21.69 5.21 23.43
N TRP A 216 20.68 5.69 22.68
CA TRP A 216 20.07 4.94 21.60
C TRP A 216 21.02 4.68 20.43
N LYS A 217 21.87 5.66 20.10
CA LYS A 217 22.92 5.51 19.08
C LYS A 217 23.88 4.39 19.42
N ASN A 218 24.28 4.27 20.69
CA ASN A 218 25.16 3.21 21.16
C ASN A 218 24.44 1.86 21.24
N LYS A 219 23.22 1.81 21.80
CA LYS A 219 22.44 0.58 22.01
C LYS A 219 22.10 -0.12 20.69
N LEU A 220 21.78 0.65 19.66
CA LEU A 220 21.38 0.16 18.34
C LEU A 220 22.50 0.29 17.29
N ALA A 221 23.73 0.59 17.71
CA ALA A 221 24.88 0.62 16.81
C ALA A 221 25.06 -0.74 16.14
N GLY A 222 25.13 -0.74 14.81
CA GLY A 222 25.27 -1.96 14.01
C GLY A 222 24.12 -2.95 14.19
N ALA A 223 22.94 -2.50 14.65
CA ALA A 223 21.77 -3.35 14.76
C ALA A 223 21.42 -3.92 13.37
N PRO A 224 21.30 -5.26 13.24
CA PRO A 224 20.91 -5.84 11.98
C PRO A 224 19.44 -5.52 11.72
N TYR A 225 19.08 -5.41 10.44
CA TYR A 225 17.69 -5.57 10.08
C TYR A 225 17.24 -7.00 10.44
N PHE A 226 16.14 -7.13 11.17
CA PHE A 226 15.62 -8.41 11.64
C PHE A 226 14.24 -8.69 11.03
N GLU A 227 14.14 -9.83 10.34
CA GLU A 227 12.90 -10.36 9.81
C GLU A 227 12.90 -11.88 9.93
N ILE A 228 11.70 -12.45 9.93
CA ILE A 228 11.52 -13.86 9.62
C ILE A 228 11.33 -13.97 8.10
N CYS A 229 11.92 -14.98 7.46
CA CYS A 229 11.76 -15.18 6.02
C CYS A 229 10.25 -15.24 5.65
N PRO A 230 9.77 -14.39 4.74
CA PRO A 230 8.38 -14.43 4.29
C PRO A 230 8.12 -15.67 3.41
N ASP A 231 6.85 -16.05 3.27
CA ASP A 231 6.43 -17.13 2.36
C ASP A 231 6.40 -16.69 0.90
N ARG A 232 6.39 -15.38 0.65
CA ARG A 232 6.36 -14.76 -0.68
C ARG A 232 7.47 -13.72 -0.80
N GLU A 233 7.98 -13.55 -2.02
CA GLU A 233 8.94 -12.48 -2.29
C GLU A 233 8.32 -11.11 -2.00
N ARG A 234 9.11 -10.23 -1.37
CA ARG A 234 8.65 -8.88 -1.03
C ARG A 234 8.41 -8.09 -2.33
N PRO A 235 7.17 -7.63 -2.59
CA PRO A 235 6.85 -6.92 -3.82
C PRO A 235 7.65 -5.61 -3.96
N SER A 236 7.80 -5.14 -5.20
CA SER A 236 8.53 -3.90 -5.51
C SER A 236 7.87 -2.64 -4.93
N GLN A 237 6.58 -2.70 -4.63
CA GLN A 237 5.83 -1.68 -3.91
C GLN A 237 5.35 -2.24 -2.56
N PRO A 238 5.24 -1.39 -1.52
CA PRO A 238 4.68 -1.79 -0.23
C PRO A 238 3.31 -2.43 -0.37
N CYS A 239 3.18 -3.68 0.07
CA CYS A 239 1.90 -4.34 0.25
C CYS A 239 1.42 -4.11 1.69
N HIS A 240 0.13 -3.83 1.87
CA HIS A 240 -0.45 -3.56 3.19
C HIS A 240 -1.67 -4.43 3.46
N GLY A 241 -1.79 -5.58 2.78
CA GLY A 241 -2.85 -6.53 3.08
C GLY A 241 -2.69 -7.02 4.51
N GLY A 242 -3.78 -7.06 5.28
CA GLY A 242 -3.76 -7.42 6.69
C GLY A 242 -4.82 -8.44 7.04
N GLU A 243 -4.43 -9.41 7.85
CA GLU A 243 -5.31 -10.38 8.47
C GLU A 243 -4.86 -10.59 9.92
N ILE A 244 -5.82 -10.83 10.84
CA ILE A 244 -5.56 -11.12 12.24
C ILE A 244 -5.92 -12.58 12.51
N LEU A 245 -4.98 -13.34 13.05
CA LEU A 245 -5.22 -14.66 13.62
C LEU A 245 -5.10 -14.62 15.12
N ALA A 246 -5.90 -15.41 15.81
CA ALA A 246 -5.82 -15.54 17.25
C ALA A 246 -6.06 -16.98 17.68
N VAL A 247 -5.39 -17.39 18.76
CA VAL A 247 -5.58 -18.67 19.45
C VAL A 247 -5.76 -18.41 20.94
N MET A 248 -6.72 -19.11 21.55
CA MET A 248 -6.90 -19.12 23.00
C MET A 248 -5.75 -19.89 23.66
N MET A 249 -5.16 -19.34 24.71
CA MET A 249 -4.32 -20.11 25.61
C MET A 249 -5.19 -21.13 26.37
N PRO A 250 -4.73 -22.37 26.55
CA PRO A 250 -5.38 -23.29 27.48
C PRO A 250 -5.48 -22.64 28.88
N LEU A 251 -6.63 -22.77 29.55
CA LEU A 251 -6.85 -22.14 30.86
C LEU A 251 -5.74 -22.46 31.87
N ALA A 252 -5.31 -23.73 31.91
CA ALA A 252 -4.22 -24.18 32.79
C ALA A 252 -2.87 -23.46 32.56
N LEU A 253 -2.63 -22.96 31.34
CA LEU A 253 -1.45 -22.15 30.99
C LEU A 253 -1.70 -20.67 31.34
N GLY A 254 -2.86 -20.13 30.92
CA GLY A 254 -3.25 -18.74 31.13
C GLY A 254 -3.31 -18.34 32.60
N ASP A 255 -3.87 -19.20 33.46
CA ASP A 255 -4.01 -18.95 34.90
C ASP A 255 -2.64 -18.82 35.61
N LYS A 256 -1.59 -19.45 35.05
CA LYS A 256 -0.24 -19.42 35.60
C LYS A 256 0.65 -18.34 35.01
N LEU A 257 0.18 -17.62 33.99
CA LEU A 257 0.98 -16.66 33.23
C LEU A 257 1.45 -15.50 34.12
N GLU A 258 0.53 -14.89 34.87
CA GLU A 258 0.86 -13.77 35.77
C GLU A 258 1.72 -14.22 36.96
N GLU A 259 1.44 -15.42 37.49
CA GLU A 259 2.26 -16.02 38.54
C GLU A 259 3.68 -16.28 38.05
N ALA A 260 3.86 -16.80 36.84
CA ALA A 260 5.17 -17.03 36.24
C ALA A 260 5.96 -15.74 36.06
N ALA A 261 5.34 -14.67 35.52
CA ALA A 261 5.97 -13.37 35.43
C ALA A 261 6.40 -12.86 36.82
N ARG A 262 5.52 -12.98 37.82
CA ARG A 262 5.79 -12.55 39.21
C ARG A 262 6.91 -13.35 39.87
N ARG A 263 6.99 -14.67 39.65
CA ARG A 263 8.06 -15.54 40.18
C ARG A 263 9.45 -15.10 39.74
N HIS A 264 9.57 -14.51 38.57
CA HIS A 264 10.83 -13.97 38.03
C HIS A 264 10.99 -12.46 38.24
N ASN A 265 10.12 -11.82 39.03
CA ASN A 265 10.08 -10.36 39.26
C ASN A 265 9.92 -9.54 37.96
N LEU A 266 9.12 -10.06 37.02
CA LEU A 266 8.87 -9.45 35.73
C LEU A 266 7.45 -8.91 35.64
N THR A 267 7.28 -7.85 34.84
CA THR A 267 5.97 -7.48 34.32
C THR A 267 5.54 -8.53 33.29
N LEU A 268 4.22 -8.64 33.07
CA LEU A 268 3.71 -9.50 32.00
C LEU A 268 4.26 -9.10 30.63
N PHE A 269 4.45 -7.80 30.42
CA PHE A 269 5.08 -7.24 29.25
C PHE A 269 6.52 -7.76 29.06
N SER A 270 7.38 -7.63 30.07
CA SER A 270 8.77 -8.13 30.00
C SER A 270 8.83 -9.63 29.77
N PHE A 271 7.92 -10.39 30.40
CA PHE A 271 7.82 -11.83 30.20
C PHE A 271 7.41 -12.17 28.76
N GLY A 272 6.38 -11.52 28.22
CA GLY A 272 5.93 -11.71 26.84
C GLY A 272 6.99 -11.33 25.80
N CYS A 273 7.75 -10.25 26.04
CA CYS A 273 8.89 -9.87 25.21
C CYS A 273 9.97 -10.96 25.20
N ALA A 274 10.29 -11.55 26.37
CA ALA A 274 11.29 -12.61 26.44
C ALA A 274 10.84 -13.88 25.70
N VAL A 275 9.59 -14.28 25.88
CA VAL A 275 9.03 -15.45 25.19
C VAL A 275 9.01 -15.24 23.67
N THR A 276 8.61 -14.05 23.21
CA THR A 276 8.61 -13.70 21.79
C THR A 276 10.04 -13.63 21.24
N ALA A 277 10.98 -13.03 21.97
CA ALA A 277 12.40 -12.99 21.59
C ALA A 277 12.99 -14.41 21.42
N ALA A 278 12.65 -15.32 22.33
CA ALA A 278 13.06 -16.72 22.25
C ALA A 278 12.46 -17.39 21.00
N MET A 279 11.16 -17.19 20.74
CA MET A 279 10.50 -17.69 19.54
C MET A 279 11.18 -17.17 18.26
N LEU A 280 11.46 -15.87 18.17
CA LEU A 280 12.15 -15.24 17.04
C LEU A 280 13.59 -15.74 16.86
N HIS A 281 14.32 -15.94 17.96
CA HIS A 281 15.65 -16.55 17.95
C HIS A 281 15.60 -17.94 17.28
N ARG A 282 14.63 -18.78 17.67
CA ARG A 282 14.50 -20.13 17.11
C ARG A 282 14.03 -20.13 15.67
N TYR A 283 13.11 -19.25 15.29
CA TYR A 283 12.65 -19.14 13.89
C TYR A 283 13.75 -18.65 12.94
N SER A 284 14.51 -17.64 13.35
CA SER A 284 15.53 -17.01 12.51
C SER A 284 16.89 -17.74 12.55
N GLY A 285 17.16 -18.48 13.63
CA GLY A 285 18.50 -19.03 13.91
C GLY A 285 19.53 -17.98 14.33
N ARG A 286 19.13 -16.71 14.48
CA ARG A 286 20.03 -15.60 14.86
C ARG A 286 20.02 -15.41 16.37
N THR A 287 21.18 -15.12 16.96
CA THR A 287 21.29 -14.81 18.40
C THR A 287 21.00 -13.35 18.71
N ASP A 288 21.26 -12.44 17.78
CA ASP A 288 20.92 -11.02 17.89
C ASP A 288 19.51 -10.79 17.36
N VAL A 289 18.55 -10.64 18.27
CA VAL A 289 17.12 -10.53 17.98
C VAL A 289 16.65 -9.10 18.17
N LEU A 290 15.99 -8.55 17.16
CA LEU A 290 15.48 -7.17 17.18
C LEU A 290 13.99 -7.16 16.86
N PHE A 291 13.18 -6.47 17.67
CA PHE A 291 11.78 -6.20 17.36
C PHE A 291 11.29 -4.91 18.04
N GLY A 292 10.17 -4.40 17.55
CA GLY A 292 9.51 -3.21 18.07
C GLY A 292 8.51 -3.51 19.18
N THR A 293 8.24 -2.52 20.01
CA THR A 293 7.13 -2.54 20.96
C THR A 293 6.53 -1.15 21.07
N GLN A 294 5.30 -1.08 21.55
CA GLN A 294 4.65 0.19 21.88
C GLN A 294 4.61 0.39 23.39
N ILE A 295 4.93 1.62 23.82
CA ILE A 295 4.68 2.11 25.17
C ILE A 295 3.52 3.10 25.14
N ALA A 296 2.79 3.24 26.25
CA ALA A 296 1.60 4.09 26.30
C ALA A 296 1.92 5.60 26.22
N GLY A 297 3.08 6.04 26.73
CA GLY A 297 3.49 7.45 26.73
C GLY A 297 2.64 8.37 27.62
N ARG A 298 2.06 7.82 28.68
CA ARG A 298 1.16 8.51 29.64
C ARG A 298 1.71 8.38 31.06
N ASP A 299 2.90 8.92 31.27
CA ASP A 299 3.57 8.88 32.57
C ASP A 299 3.00 9.92 33.55
N ASP A 300 2.27 10.91 33.03
CA ASP A 300 1.57 11.94 33.80
C ASP A 300 0.09 11.54 34.03
N PRO A 301 -0.41 11.54 35.29
CA PRO A 301 -1.79 11.22 35.63
C PRO A 301 -2.84 12.04 34.86
N ASP A 302 -2.55 13.29 34.52
CA ASP A 302 -3.48 14.18 33.82
C ASP A 302 -3.72 13.74 32.37
N LEU A 303 -2.85 12.88 31.83
CA LEU A 303 -3.00 12.28 30.50
C LEU A 303 -3.80 10.98 30.52
N GLU A 304 -4.00 10.33 31.66
CA GLU A 304 -4.55 8.96 31.71
C GLU A 304 -5.96 8.84 31.11
N ASN A 305 -6.81 9.84 31.34
CA ASN A 305 -8.21 9.87 30.90
C ASN A 305 -8.40 10.50 29.51
N MET A 306 -7.35 11.08 28.93
CA MET A 306 -7.44 11.79 27.66
C MET A 306 -7.52 10.82 26.47
N ILE A 307 -8.30 11.13 25.44
CA ILE A 307 -8.19 10.45 24.15
C ILE A 307 -7.09 11.14 23.33
N GLY A 308 -6.28 10.37 22.62
CA GLY A 308 -5.19 10.91 21.80
C GLY A 308 -4.18 9.84 21.41
N VAL A 309 -3.17 10.22 20.64
CA VAL A 309 -2.07 9.32 20.27
C VAL A 309 -0.82 9.62 21.09
N PHE A 310 -0.64 8.91 22.20
CA PHE A 310 0.52 9.07 23.09
C PHE A 310 1.57 7.98 22.88
N LEU A 311 1.19 6.93 22.15
CA LEU A 311 2.07 5.80 21.91
C LEU A 311 3.41 6.24 21.33
N ASN A 312 4.48 5.65 21.83
CA ASN A 312 5.81 5.71 21.23
C ASN A 312 6.29 4.29 20.93
N ASN A 313 7.07 4.15 19.86
CA ASN A 313 7.64 2.86 19.49
C ASN A 313 9.08 2.77 20.04
N LEU A 314 9.38 1.72 20.80
CA LEU A 314 10.74 1.38 21.20
C LEU A 314 11.26 0.22 20.36
N VAL A 315 12.57 0.24 20.06
CA VAL A 315 13.26 -0.87 19.39
C VAL A 315 14.05 -1.63 20.44
N LEU A 316 13.73 -2.91 20.64
CA LEU A 316 14.39 -3.76 21.61
C LEU A 316 15.36 -4.71 20.90
N ARG A 317 16.61 -4.74 21.37
CA ARG A 317 17.68 -5.61 20.87
C ARG A 317 18.11 -6.58 21.96
N PHE A 318 17.93 -7.87 21.72
CA PHE A 318 18.20 -8.93 22.69
C PHE A 318 19.30 -9.88 22.21
N ASP A 319 20.14 -10.31 23.15
CA ASP A 319 21.19 -11.29 22.91
C ASP A 319 20.83 -12.68 23.47
N ALA A 320 20.52 -13.61 22.57
CA ALA A 320 20.26 -15.01 22.83
C ALA A 320 21.52 -15.90 22.68
N SER A 321 22.73 -15.32 22.63
CA SER A 321 23.98 -16.07 22.52
C SER A 321 24.26 -16.95 23.74
N LYS A 322 25.08 -17.99 23.51
CA LYS A 322 25.56 -18.98 24.50
C LYS A 322 24.48 -19.95 25.01
N ASP A 323 23.38 -20.10 24.28
CA ASP A 323 22.30 -21.05 24.57
C ASP A 323 21.85 -21.00 26.05
N PRO A 324 21.36 -19.84 26.51
CA PRO A 324 20.97 -19.65 27.91
C PRO A 324 19.79 -20.56 28.26
N THR A 325 19.62 -20.81 29.56
CA THR A 325 18.33 -21.26 30.09
C THR A 325 17.26 -20.17 29.89
N PHE A 326 15.99 -20.55 29.88
CA PHE A 326 14.90 -19.59 29.75
C PHE A 326 14.92 -18.56 30.90
N GLU A 327 15.22 -19.00 32.12
CA GLU A 327 15.37 -18.16 33.31
C GLU A 327 16.51 -17.13 33.16
N GLU A 328 17.68 -17.53 32.67
CA GLU A 328 18.79 -16.60 32.39
C GLU A 328 18.42 -15.61 31.28
N PHE A 329 17.69 -16.07 30.26
CA PHE A 329 17.26 -15.21 29.16
C PHE A 329 16.21 -14.18 29.61
N LEU A 330 15.28 -14.58 30.48
CA LEU A 330 14.30 -13.70 31.12
C LEU A 330 15.00 -12.55 31.87
N ALA A 331 16.06 -12.85 32.63
CA ALA A 331 16.84 -11.83 33.34
C ALA A 331 17.54 -10.84 32.37
N ARG A 332 18.17 -11.35 31.29
CA ARG A 332 18.81 -10.50 30.26
C ARG A 332 17.81 -9.58 29.56
N VAL A 333 16.66 -10.12 29.18
CA VAL A 333 15.58 -9.38 28.53
C VAL A 333 15.06 -8.28 29.46
N ASN A 334 14.86 -8.59 30.74
CA ASN A 334 14.40 -7.60 31.70
C ASN A 334 15.38 -6.45 31.87
N GLY A 335 16.68 -6.73 32.01
CA GLY A 335 17.70 -5.67 32.09
C GLY A 335 17.65 -4.73 30.88
N THR A 336 17.54 -5.31 29.68
CA THR A 336 17.40 -4.54 28.42
C THR A 336 16.14 -3.68 28.40
N ILE A 337 15.00 -4.22 28.86
CA ILE A 337 13.73 -3.48 28.88
C ILE A 337 13.77 -2.35 29.90
N GLN A 338 14.31 -2.59 31.11
CA GLN A 338 14.42 -1.53 32.13
C GLN A 338 15.29 -0.37 31.65
N GLU A 339 16.44 -0.66 31.01
CA GLU A 339 17.28 0.37 30.39
C GLU A 339 16.54 1.13 29.29
N ALA A 340 15.79 0.42 28.42
CA ALA A 340 15.01 1.06 27.36
C ALA A 340 13.88 1.95 27.91
N LEU A 341 13.24 1.55 29.01
CA LEU A 341 12.17 2.33 29.65
C LEU A 341 12.69 3.62 30.30
N ILE A 342 13.94 3.66 30.77
CA ILE A 342 14.57 4.88 31.28
C ILE A 342 14.74 5.93 30.15
N HIS A 343 14.94 5.48 28.91
CA HIS A 343 15.14 6.32 27.73
C HIS A 343 13.94 6.28 26.77
N GLN A 344 12.74 6.15 27.34
CA GLN A 344 11.52 5.90 26.57
C GLN A 344 10.97 7.13 25.83
N HIS A 345 11.48 8.32 26.14
CA HIS A 345 11.00 9.58 25.59
C HIS A 345 11.55 9.87 24.20
N MET A 346 12.61 9.17 23.77
CA MET A 346 13.13 9.26 22.40
C MET A 346 12.06 8.90 21.36
N PRO A 347 11.57 9.85 20.54
CA PRO A 347 10.57 9.53 19.56
C PRO A 347 11.12 8.65 18.45
N PHE A 348 10.37 7.62 18.06
CA PHE A 348 10.81 6.64 17.07
C PHE A 348 11.30 7.25 15.74
N HIS A 349 10.61 8.28 15.23
CA HIS A 349 11.04 8.91 13.98
C HIS A 349 12.41 9.61 14.13
N ARG A 350 12.68 10.26 15.27
CA ARG A 350 14.00 10.82 15.59
C ARG A 350 15.05 9.73 15.73
N LEU A 351 14.67 8.56 16.25
CA LEU A 351 15.58 7.43 16.36
C LEU A 351 16.02 6.92 14.97
N VAL A 352 15.07 6.82 14.05
CA VAL A 352 15.34 6.46 12.66
C VAL A 352 16.23 7.51 11.96
N GLU A 353 16.03 8.79 12.25
CA GLU A 353 16.89 9.88 11.76
C GLU A 353 18.32 9.78 12.31
N LEU A 354 18.44 9.56 13.62
CA LEU A 354 19.72 9.46 14.31
C LEU A 354 20.57 8.28 13.85
N LEU A 355 19.95 7.12 13.61
CA LEU A 355 20.63 5.90 13.18
C LEU A 355 20.86 5.84 11.68
N ASN A 356 20.08 6.61 10.90
CA ASN A 356 20.06 6.62 9.44
C ASN A 356 20.24 5.23 8.79
N PRO A 357 19.39 4.24 9.13
CA PRO A 357 19.53 2.89 8.59
C PRO A 357 19.32 2.88 7.07
N PRO A 358 19.87 1.88 6.34
CA PRO A 358 19.63 1.74 4.91
C PRO A 358 18.14 1.82 4.58
N ARG A 359 17.77 2.75 3.69
CA ARG A 359 16.37 2.97 3.31
C ARG A 359 15.98 1.96 2.23
N ASP A 360 15.11 1.03 2.59
CA ASP A 360 14.40 0.19 1.63
C ASP A 360 12.92 0.65 1.60
N PRO A 361 12.44 1.21 0.47
CA PRO A 361 11.06 1.66 0.36
C PRO A 361 10.03 0.53 0.54
N LYS A 362 10.45 -0.74 0.51
CA LYS A 362 9.60 -1.92 0.71
C LYS A 362 9.45 -2.32 2.19
N ARG A 363 10.22 -1.70 3.10
CA ARG A 363 10.35 -2.13 4.50
C ARG A 363 10.07 -0.98 5.46
N THR A 364 9.43 -1.29 6.58
CA THR A 364 9.33 -0.35 7.70
C THR A 364 10.73 -0.20 8.32
N PRO A 365 11.27 1.03 8.45
CA PRO A 365 12.61 1.22 9.00
C PRO A 365 12.71 0.66 10.42
N LEU A 366 13.80 -0.08 10.72
CA LEU A 366 14.13 -0.71 12.01
C LEU A 366 13.17 -1.80 12.53
N ILE A 367 11.85 -1.63 12.40
CA ILE A 367 10.84 -2.51 13.00
C ILE A 367 10.02 -3.17 11.89
N CYS A 368 10.16 -4.48 11.75
CA CYS A 368 9.26 -5.29 10.92
C CYS A 368 8.46 -6.33 11.70
N ILE A 369 8.90 -6.62 12.92
CA ILE A 369 8.18 -7.44 13.86
C ILE A 369 7.91 -6.57 15.08
N ASP A 370 6.67 -6.58 15.55
CA ASP A 370 6.23 -5.82 16.72
C ASP A 370 5.58 -6.77 17.73
N PHE A 371 5.67 -6.47 19.03
CA PHE A 371 4.99 -7.21 20.09
C PHE A 371 4.33 -6.27 21.09
N ASN A 372 3.07 -6.54 21.43
CA ASN A 372 2.29 -5.71 22.33
C ASN A 372 1.46 -6.55 23.32
N VAL A 373 1.19 -5.97 24.50
CA VAL A 373 0.28 -6.56 25.50
C VAL A 373 -0.92 -5.65 25.67
N LEU A 374 -2.13 -6.20 25.51
CA LEU A 374 -3.38 -5.46 25.66
C LEU A 374 -4.20 -6.08 26.79
N ARG A 375 -4.54 -5.26 27.79
CA ARG A 375 -5.37 -5.63 28.95
C ARG A 375 -6.59 -4.71 29.02
N ASP A 376 -7.73 -5.24 29.44
CA ASP A 376 -8.96 -4.50 29.73
C ASP A 376 -9.56 -3.73 28.53
N VAL A 377 -9.04 -3.98 27.31
CA VAL A 377 -9.50 -3.36 26.06
C VAL A 377 -10.80 -4.00 25.56
N MET A 378 -11.06 -5.24 25.98
CA MET A 378 -12.09 -6.13 25.40
C MET A 378 -13.02 -6.71 26.48
N ASP A 379 -13.16 -6.01 27.60
CA ASP A 379 -13.97 -6.49 28.73
C ASP A 379 -15.47 -6.46 28.43
N HIS A 380 -16.17 -7.36 29.13
CA HIS A 380 -17.61 -7.28 29.28
C HIS A 380 -17.94 -6.34 30.44
N ARG A 381 -18.73 -5.29 30.19
CA ARG A 381 -19.17 -4.33 31.19
C ARG A 381 -20.69 -4.18 31.17
N SER A 382 -21.30 -4.16 32.36
CA SER A 382 -22.72 -3.89 32.54
C SER A 382 -22.92 -2.45 33.01
N TYR A 383 -23.82 -1.74 32.36
CA TYR A 383 -24.22 -0.37 32.69
C TYR A 383 -25.69 -0.32 33.13
N GLY A 384 -26.15 -1.38 33.81
CA GLY A 384 -27.53 -1.52 34.28
C GLY A 384 -28.52 -1.84 33.16
N GLY A 385 -28.77 -0.89 32.25
CA GLY A 385 -29.74 -1.02 31.16
C GLY A 385 -29.25 -1.80 29.93
N PHE A 386 -27.93 -1.92 29.77
CA PHE A 386 -27.29 -2.67 28.70
C PHE A 386 -25.92 -3.23 29.13
N GLU A 387 -25.48 -4.22 28.39
CA GLU A 387 -24.15 -4.83 28.45
C GLU A 387 -23.36 -4.40 27.21
N LEU A 388 -22.11 -4.02 27.40
CA LEU A 388 -21.16 -3.70 26.34
C LEU A 388 -20.04 -4.74 26.38
N THR A 389 -19.80 -5.41 25.25
CA THR A 389 -18.74 -6.41 25.14
C THR A 389 -17.85 -6.11 23.94
N GLY A 390 -16.54 -6.03 24.18
CA GLY A 390 -15.56 -5.93 23.09
C GLY A 390 -15.56 -7.18 22.21
N GLN A 391 -15.56 -7.01 20.89
CA GLN A 391 -15.46 -8.09 19.91
C GLN A 391 -14.17 -7.97 19.09
N PRO A 392 -13.57 -9.09 18.60
CA PRO A 392 -12.29 -9.05 17.92
C PRO A 392 -12.24 -8.00 16.81
N SER A 393 -11.19 -7.17 16.82
CA SER A 393 -10.98 -6.11 15.85
C SER A 393 -10.84 -6.66 14.43
N LEU A 394 -11.15 -5.79 13.46
CA LEU A 394 -11.00 -6.10 12.05
C LEU A 394 -9.71 -5.48 11.54
N SER A 395 -8.94 -6.21 10.73
CA SER A 395 -7.75 -5.64 10.11
C SER A 395 -8.14 -4.69 8.97
N ALA A 396 -7.62 -3.48 9.03
CA ALA A 396 -7.64 -2.51 7.94
C ALA A 396 -6.40 -2.60 7.05
N GLY A 397 -5.45 -3.48 7.40
CA GLY A 397 -4.13 -3.58 6.79
C GLY A 397 -3.06 -3.67 7.87
N SER A 398 -1.89 -4.23 7.55
CA SER A 398 -0.82 -4.41 8.53
C SER A 398 0.38 -3.50 8.26
N LEU A 399 0.74 -2.68 9.24
CA LEU A 399 1.89 -1.76 9.21
C LEU A 399 3.23 -2.47 9.30
N TYR A 400 3.24 -3.62 9.96
CA TYR A 400 4.42 -4.44 10.15
C TYR A 400 4.30 -5.72 9.32
N ASP A 401 5.40 -6.45 9.18
CA ASP A 401 5.34 -7.77 8.55
C ASP A 401 4.55 -8.74 9.45
N LEU A 402 4.82 -8.66 10.77
CA LEU A 402 4.17 -9.42 11.84
C LEU A 402 4.00 -8.54 13.08
N ASN A 403 2.79 -8.45 13.63
CA ASN A 403 2.51 -7.77 14.89
C ASN A 403 1.86 -8.74 15.87
N PHE A 404 2.61 -9.15 16.88
CA PHE A 404 2.18 -10.12 17.89
C PHE A 404 1.49 -9.42 19.05
N PHE A 405 0.43 -10.02 19.54
CA PHE A 405 -0.33 -9.52 20.68
C PHE A 405 -0.53 -10.62 21.72
N LEU A 406 -0.34 -10.26 22.98
CA LEU A 406 -0.88 -10.99 24.12
C LEU A 406 -2.09 -10.20 24.65
N VAL A 407 -3.29 -10.77 24.52
CA VAL A 407 -4.55 -10.08 24.82
C VAL A 407 -5.30 -10.80 25.92
N HIS A 408 -5.73 -10.06 26.94
CA HIS A 408 -6.65 -10.60 27.94
C HIS A 408 -8.10 -10.51 27.44
N TRP A 409 -8.81 -11.64 27.44
CA TRP A 409 -10.22 -11.72 27.07
C TRP A 409 -11.04 -12.21 28.28
N PRO A 410 -12.36 -11.95 28.35
CA PRO A 410 -13.22 -12.55 29.37
C PRO A 410 -13.12 -14.08 29.49
N SER A 411 -12.73 -14.77 28.41
CA SER A 411 -12.54 -16.23 28.38
C SER A 411 -11.10 -16.68 28.69
N GLY A 412 -10.22 -15.78 29.12
CA GLY A 412 -8.79 -16.02 29.36
C GLY A 412 -7.86 -15.36 28.33
N TRP A 413 -6.57 -15.70 28.41
CA TRP A 413 -5.53 -15.12 27.54
C TRP A 413 -5.60 -15.63 26.10
N ARG A 414 -5.34 -14.73 25.15
CA ARG A 414 -5.23 -15.00 23.71
C ARG A 414 -3.86 -14.56 23.20
N LEU A 415 -3.29 -15.38 22.33
CA LEU A 415 -2.19 -14.98 21.45
C LEU A 415 -2.78 -14.59 20.11
N ALA A 416 -2.43 -13.43 19.58
CA ALA A 416 -2.87 -13.00 18.26
C ALA A 416 -1.70 -12.47 17.43
N VAL A 417 -1.84 -12.53 16.12
CA VAL A 417 -0.90 -11.95 15.16
C VAL A 417 -1.69 -11.24 14.08
N GLU A 418 -1.45 -9.94 13.90
CA GLU A 418 -1.75 -9.27 12.65
C GLU A 418 -0.56 -9.44 11.71
N PHE A 419 -0.79 -9.88 10.48
CA PHE A 419 0.30 -10.15 9.53
C PHE A 419 0.00 -9.61 8.14
N ASN A 420 1.08 -9.34 7.42
CA ASN A 420 1.00 -8.89 6.04
C ASN A 420 0.69 -10.06 5.09
N THR A 421 -0.53 -10.10 4.54
CA THR A 421 -0.97 -11.20 3.67
C THR A 421 -0.23 -11.22 2.32
N GLY A 422 0.44 -10.12 1.95
CA GLY A 422 1.34 -10.08 0.80
C GLY A 422 2.64 -10.86 1.02
N LEU A 423 3.01 -11.12 2.28
CA LEU A 423 4.27 -11.73 2.66
C LEU A 423 4.11 -13.13 3.27
N TYR A 424 3.08 -13.34 4.09
CA TYR A 424 2.87 -14.60 4.80
C TYR A 424 1.59 -15.31 4.41
N GLU A 425 1.62 -16.64 4.47
CA GLU A 425 0.46 -17.49 4.36
C GLU A 425 -0.16 -17.74 5.73
N ARG A 426 -1.49 -17.86 5.75
CA ARG A 426 -2.25 -18.13 6.96
C ARG A 426 -1.70 -19.35 7.73
N ARG A 427 -1.41 -20.45 7.01
CA ARG A 427 -0.88 -21.70 7.60
C ARG A 427 0.45 -21.49 8.32
N THR A 428 1.31 -20.64 7.80
CA THR A 428 2.59 -20.32 8.42
C THR A 428 2.38 -19.60 9.75
N VAL A 429 1.50 -18.60 9.75
CA VAL A 429 1.22 -17.79 10.95
C VAL A 429 0.50 -18.63 12.01
N GLU A 430 -0.38 -19.57 11.61
CA GLU A 430 -0.94 -20.58 12.52
C GLU A 430 0.17 -21.42 13.18
N GLY A 431 1.19 -21.83 12.42
CA GLY A 431 2.38 -22.50 12.95
C GLY A 431 3.19 -21.62 13.91
N MET A 432 3.33 -20.32 13.61
CA MET A 432 3.99 -19.35 14.50
C MET A 432 3.26 -19.19 15.83
N LEU A 433 1.93 -19.11 15.81
CA LEU A 433 1.10 -19.04 17.01
C LEU A 433 1.22 -20.31 17.86
N ALA A 434 1.19 -21.49 17.22
CA ALA A 434 1.37 -22.76 17.92
C ALA A 434 2.76 -22.85 18.57
N PHE A 435 3.81 -22.43 17.86
CA PHE A 435 5.16 -22.44 18.40
C PHE A 435 5.36 -21.40 19.52
N LEU A 436 4.76 -20.22 19.39
CA LEU A 436 4.75 -19.22 20.46
C LEU A 436 4.06 -19.78 21.73
N MET A 437 2.97 -20.54 21.59
CA MET A 437 2.33 -21.26 22.69
C MET A 437 3.30 -22.21 23.39
N THR A 438 4.05 -23.02 22.63
CA THR A 438 5.09 -23.91 23.17
C THR A 438 6.19 -23.14 23.90
N CYS A 439 6.57 -21.96 23.42
CA CYS A 439 7.54 -21.11 24.11
C CYS A 439 6.99 -20.61 25.47
N PHE A 440 5.70 -20.24 25.54
CA PHE A 440 5.03 -19.90 26.80
C PHE A 440 4.98 -21.09 27.76
N GLU A 441 4.64 -22.29 27.28
CA GLU A 441 4.64 -23.52 28.09
C GLU A 441 6.02 -23.80 28.69
N LEU A 442 7.09 -23.70 27.88
CA LEU A 442 8.46 -23.90 28.35
C LEU A 442 8.84 -22.87 29.41
N ALA A 443 8.56 -21.59 29.17
CA ALA A 443 8.86 -20.51 30.11
C ALA A 443 8.13 -20.67 31.45
N ILE A 444 6.88 -21.14 31.44
CA ILE A 444 6.04 -21.26 32.64
C ILE A 444 6.37 -22.51 33.45
N PHE A 445 6.55 -23.65 32.77
CA PHE A 445 6.65 -24.97 33.40
C PHE A 445 8.09 -25.49 33.53
N ASN A 446 8.99 -25.12 32.61
CA ASN A 446 10.37 -25.61 32.58
C ASN A 446 11.39 -24.48 32.36
N PRO A 447 11.39 -23.41 33.18
CA PRO A 447 12.24 -22.23 32.94
C PRO A 447 13.76 -22.51 32.98
N LYS A 448 14.17 -23.63 33.59
CA LYS A 448 15.58 -24.08 33.64
C LYS A 448 16.05 -24.81 32.38
N ALA A 449 15.15 -25.09 31.44
CA ALA A 449 15.51 -25.66 30.15
C ALA A 449 16.26 -24.63 29.28
N ARG A 450 17.21 -25.10 28.47
CA ARG A 450 17.93 -24.27 27.51
C ARG A 450 17.04 -23.87 26.33
N LEU A 451 17.27 -22.71 25.74
CA LEU A 451 16.54 -22.27 24.55
C LEU A 451 16.68 -23.26 23.38
N SER A 452 17.80 -23.96 23.27
CA SER A 452 18.02 -25.02 22.27
C SER A 452 17.05 -26.20 22.37
N THR A 453 16.39 -26.41 23.52
CA THR A 453 15.36 -27.45 23.68
C THR A 453 14.11 -27.17 22.84
N LEU A 454 13.87 -25.91 22.48
CA LEU A 454 12.86 -25.56 21.48
C LEU A 454 13.38 -25.96 20.10
N ALA A 455 12.78 -27.01 19.53
CA ALA A 455 13.10 -27.44 18.18
C ALA A 455 12.92 -26.28 17.19
N GLN A 456 13.90 -26.05 16.32
CA GLN A 456 13.77 -25.03 15.28
C GLN A 456 12.64 -25.42 14.32
N PRO A 457 11.65 -24.55 14.08
CA PRO A 457 10.57 -24.84 13.15
C PRO A 457 11.11 -25.10 11.73
N VAL A 458 10.68 -26.19 11.10
CA VAL A 458 11.01 -26.48 9.70
C VAL A 458 10.13 -25.59 8.81
N ARG A 459 10.76 -24.82 7.92
CA ARG A 459 10.07 -24.08 6.86
C ARG A 459 10.66 -24.48 5.51
N ASP A 460 9.79 -24.59 4.50
CA ASP A 460 10.23 -24.65 3.11
C ASP A 460 10.89 -23.31 2.78
N ARG A 461 12.23 -23.30 2.83
CA ARG A 461 13.00 -22.06 2.68
C ARG A 461 12.85 -21.56 1.24
N ILE A 462 12.15 -20.45 1.05
CA ILE A 462 12.64 -19.49 0.05
C ILE A 462 13.96 -19.00 0.64
N ALA A 463 15.07 -19.35 -0.01
CA ALA A 463 16.37 -18.88 0.43
C ALA A 463 16.32 -17.34 0.47
N PRO A 464 16.72 -16.68 1.57
CA PRO A 464 16.91 -15.25 1.54
C PRO A 464 17.89 -14.95 0.39
N SER A 465 17.56 -13.97 -0.45
CA SER A 465 18.53 -13.39 -1.36
C SER A 465 19.79 -13.05 -0.54
N PRO A 466 21.00 -13.41 -0.99
CA PRO A 466 22.22 -13.22 -0.23
C PRO A 466 22.56 -11.72 -0.16
N THR A 467 21.92 -10.99 0.74
CA THR A 467 22.30 -9.63 1.16
C THR A 467 22.29 -9.45 2.68
N GLY A 468 22.04 -10.51 3.45
CA GLY A 468 22.16 -10.54 4.90
C GLY A 468 23.39 -11.31 5.38
N GLY A 469 24.59 -10.84 5.07
CA GLY A 469 25.86 -11.37 5.59
C GLY A 469 26.68 -10.26 6.24
N ASP A 470 27.34 -10.57 7.35
CA ASP A 470 28.20 -9.69 8.16
C ASP A 470 28.90 -8.57 7.37
N LEU A 471 28.52 -7.31 7.65
CA LEU A 471 29.35 -6.14 7.34
C LEU A 471 30.32 -5.89 8.50
N ALA A 472 31.14 -6.90 8.81
CA ALA A 472 32.36 -6.72 9.57
C ALA A 472 33.53 -7.15 8.68
N ALA A 473 34.35 -6.17 8.33
CA ALA A 473 35.67 -6.33 7.72
C ALA A 473 35.72 -7.03 6.35
N ASN A 474 35.22 -6.35 5.31
CA ASN A 474 35.93 -6.34 4.03
C ASN A 474 35.95 -4.91 3.52
N VAL A 475 37.13 -4.30 3.60
CA VAL A 475 37.48 -3.08 2.88
C VAL A 475 37.33 -3.39 1.39
N PHE A 476 36.16 -3.07 0.83
CA PHE A 476 36.10 -2.79 -0.59
C PHE A 476 36.84 -1.47 -0.78
N SER A 477 38.11 -1.59 -1.15
CA SER A 477 38.83 -0.53 -1.84
C SER A 477 38.03 -0.22 -3.10
N LEU A 478 37.14 0.76 -3.01
CA LEU A 478 36.63 1.43 -4.19
C LEU A 478 37.85 1.91 -4.98
N PRO A 479 37.91 1.72 -6.31
CA PRO A 479 38.96 2.34 -7.10
C PRO A 479 38.96 3.82 -6.77
N ALA A 480 40.16 4.38 -6.57
CA ALA A 480 40.36 5.79 -6.28
C ALA A 480 39.41 6.64 -7.11
N GLN A 481 38.74 7.58 -6.44
CA GLN A 481 37.85 8.57 -7.03
C GLN A 481 38.40 9.00 -8.40
N SER A 482 37.70 8.60 -9.46
CA SER A 482 37.86 9.31 -10.72
C SER A 482 37.32 10.71 -10.50
N PRO A 483 38.04 11.78 -10.89
CA PRO A 483 37.62 13.14 -10.63
C PRO A 483 36.21 13.34 -11.16
N LEU A 484 35.33 13.86 -10.29
CA LEU A 484 33.97 14.34 -10.59
C LEU A 484 33.91 14.84 -12.04
N SER A 485 33.31 14.05 -12.94
CA SER A 485 32.94 14.57 -14.24
C SER A 485 31.89 15.64 -13.98
N ARG A 486 32.33 16.91 -14.02
CA ARG A 486 31.47 18.09 -13.95
C ARG A 486 30.54 18.10 -15.17
N VAL A 487 29.49 17.28 -15.12
CA VAL A 487 28.33 17.46 -15.97
C VAL A 487 27.64 18.73 -15.48
N ARG A 488 27.54 19.75 -16.33
CA ARG A 488 26.89 21.01 -15.97
C ARG A 488 25.42 20.75 -15.65
N PRO A 489 24.90 21.20 -14.49
CA PRO A 489 23.49 21.07 -14.19
C PRO A 489 22.63 21.92 -15.13
N ILE A 490 21.49 21.39 -15.56
CA ILE A 490 20.49 22.13 -16.35
C ILE A 490 19.72 23.07 -15.40
N ASP A 491 19.00 24.08 -15.89
CA ASP A 491 18.33 25.10 -15.06
C ASP A 491 17.46 24.54 -13.92
N THR A 492 16.71 23.46 -14.16
CA THR A 492 15.91 22.80 -13.10
C THR A 492 16.81 22.11 -12.07
N GLU A 493 17.88 21.43 -12.49
CA GLU A 493 18.83 20.79 -11.58
C GLU A 493 19.53 21.85 -10.70
N THR A 494 19.91 22.99 -11.28
CA THR A 494 20.55 24.09 -10.53
C THR A 494 19.63 24.65 -9.44
N LYS A 495 18.35 24.87 -9.77
CA LYS A 495 17.34 25.30 -8.80
C LYS A 495 17.10 24.21 -7.74
N MET A 496 17.04 22.95 -8.16
CA MET A 496 16.87 21.80 -7.26
C MET A 496 18.02 21.69 -6.26
N ILE A 497 19.27 21.82 -6.72
CA ILE A 497 20.47 21.87 -5.86
C ILE A 497 20.34 23.00 -4.83
N GLY A 498 19.87 24.18 -5.23
CA GLY A 498 19.63 25.29 -4.32
C GLY A 498 18.66 24.95 -3.19
N ILE A 499 17.52 24.33 -3.53
CA ILE A 499 16.51 23.91 -2.55
C ILE A 499 17.07 22.81 -1.63
N TRP A 500 17.80 21.84 -2.19
CA TRP A 500 18.41 20.76 -1.41
C TRP A 500 19.47 21.28 -0.44
N ARG A 501 20.30 22.24 -0.85
CA ARG A 501 21.31 22.88 0.01
C ARG A 501 20.66 23.57 1.20
N GLU A 502 19.54 24.27 0.97
CA GLU A 502 18.82 24.95 2.02
C GLU A 502 18.22 23.98 3.04
N ILE A 503 17.65 22.88 2.56
CA ILE A 503 16.97 21.90 3.43
C ILE A 503 17.98 21.02 4.16
N LEU A 504 18.97 20.47 3.47
CA LEU A 504 19.97 19.56 4.03
C LEU A 504 21.07 20.29 4.81
N GLN A 505 21.23 21.60 4.61
CA GLN A 505 22.36 22.39 5.12
C GLN A 505 23.74 21.82 4.75
N VAL A 506 23.82 21.14 3.60
CA VAL A 506 25.07 20.58 3.04
C VAL A 506 25.51 21.44 1.85
N PRO A 507 26.74 21.97 1.80
CA PRO A 507 27.18 22.87 0.73
C PRO A 507 27.55 22.14 -0.58
N ASP A 508 28.04 20.89 -0.49
CA ASP A 508 28.52 20.13 -1.64
C ASP A 508 27.46 19.15 -2.16
N ILE A 509 26.52 19.67 -2.96
CA ILE A 509 25.45 18.91 -3.60
C ILE A 509 25.59 19.02 -5.11
N GLY A 510 25.67 17.88 -5.79
CA GLY A 510 25.76 17.76 -7.24
C GLY A 510 24.55 17.01 -7.86
N PRO A 511 24.47 16.92 -9.19
CA PRO A 511 23.33 16.30 -9.90
C PRO A 511 23.09 14.83 -9.56
N THR A 512 24.12 14.09 -9.16
CA THR A 512 24.01 12.66 -8.79
C THR A 512 23.97 12.45 -7.28
N SER A 513 23.95 13.51 -6.48
CA SER A 513 23.85 13.41 -5.02
C SER A 513 22.50 12.82 -4.63
N ASN A 514 22.52 11.83 -3.75
CA ASN A 514 21.32 11.18 -3.21
C ASN A 514 20.85 11.89 -1.93
N PHE A 515 19.56 12.22 -1.86
CA PHE A 515 18.96 12.98 -0.76
C PHE A 515 19.17 12.31 0.61
N PHE A 516 18.99 10.98 0.67
CA PHE A 516 19.00 10.23 1.91
C PHE A 516 20.43 9.88 2.38
N GLU A 517 21.35 9.69 1.43
CA GLU A 517 22.78 9.49 1.75
C GLU A 517 23.42 10.76 2.33
N LEU A 518 22.93 11.93 1.92
CA LEU A 518 23.33 13.23 2.48
C LEU A 518 22.70 13.53 3.86
N GLY A 519 22.04 12.55 4.49
CA GLY A 519 21.40 12.70 5.80
C GLY A 519 19.95 13.20 5.75
N GLY A 520 19.37 13.30 4.54
CA GLY A 520 17.95 13.63 4.38
C GLY A 520 17.05 12.56 4.99
N HIS A 521 15.98 13.00 5.66
CA HIS A 521 14.98 12.12 6.26
C HIS A 521 13.56 12.50 5.86
N SER A 522 12.58 11.70 6.28
CA SER A 522 11.16 11.81 5.89
C SER A 522 10.55 13.20 6.04
N LEU A 523 10.85 13.93 7.12
CA LEU A 523 10.34 15.29 7.33
C LEU A 523 11.02 16.30 6.37
N MET A 524 12.33 16.19 6.17
CA MET A 524 13.05 17.01 5.19
C MET A 524 12.57 16.73 3.76
N ALA A 525 12.26 15.46 3.45
CA ALA A 525 11.71 15.04 2.16
C ALA A 525 10.36 15.69 1.89
N MET A 526 9.47 15.76 2.89
CA MET A 526 8.20 16.48 2.79
C MET A 526 8.43 17.97 2.54
N ARG A 527 9.23 18.64 3.39
CA ARG A 527 9.57 20.06 3.20
C ARG A 527 10.17 20.34 1.82
N LEU A 528 11.02 19.43 1.33
CA LEU A 528 11.58 19.50 -0.02
C LEU A 528 10.49 19.43 -1.07
N VAL A 529 9.66 18.39 -1.02
CA VAL A 529 8.61 18.13 -2.00
C VAL A 529 7.59 19.26 -2.02
N THR A 530 7.19 19.79 -0.86
CA THR A 530 6.30 20.96 -0.75
C THR A 530 6.94 22.21 -1.33
N LYS A 531 8.21 22.47 -1.01
CA LYS A 531 8.93 23.64 -1.52
C LYS A 531 9.13 23.55 -3.03
N VAL A 532 9.44 22.37 -3.54
CA VAL A 532 9.55 22.07 -4.97
C VAL A 532 8.18 22.22 -5.64
N ALA A 533 7.11 21.66 -5.08
CA ALA A 533 5.76 21.81 -5.58
C ALA A 533 5.37 23.29 -5.71
N ARG A 534 5.71 24.12 -4.71
CA ARG A 534 5.44 25.56 -4.70
C ARG A 534 6.30 26.34 -5.71
N ILE A 535 7.60 26.06 -5.77
CA ILE A 535 8.55 26.80 -6.63
C ILE A 535 8.35 26.46 -8.12
N PHE A 536 8.03 25.21 -8.43
CA PHE A 536 7.86 24.73 -9.79
C PHE A 536 6.39 24.65 -10.23
N ASP A 537 5.43 24.95 -9.34
CA ASP A 537 3.98 24.83 -9.57
C ASP A 537 3.55 23.43 -10.05
N VAL A 538 4.05 22.40 -9.37
CA VAL A 538 3.82 20.99 -9.72
C VAL A 538 3.12 20.23 -8.61
N LYS A 539 2.22 19.31 -8.99
CA LYS A 539 1.68 18.31 -8.05
C LYS A 539 2.61 17.11 -8.00
N ILE A 540 3.41 17.03 -6.94
CA ILE A 540 4.34 15.93 -6.70
C ILE A 540 4.14 15.38 -5.29
N ASN A 541 4.15 14.06 -5.16
CA ASN A 541 4.05 13.39 -3.86
C ASN A 541 5.45 13.05 -3.32
N VAL A 542 5.54 12.87 -2.00
CA VAL A 542 6.83 12.55 -1.37
C VAL A 542 7.40 11.21 -1.81
N MET A 543 6.53 10.26 -2.17
CA MET A 543 6.94 8.96 -2.72
C MET A 543 7.79 9.10 -3.98
N SER A 544 7.60 10.18 -4.76
CA SER A 544 8.41 10.45 -5.95
C SER A 544 9.89 10.64 -5.58
N LEU A 545 10.19 11.29 -4.44
CA LEU A 545 11.58 11.43 -3.98
C LEU A 545 12.19 10.08 -3.56
N PHE A 546 11.41 9.20 -2.93
CA PHE A 546 11.86 7.85 -2.56
C PHE A 546 12.14 6.97 -3.79
N GLN A 547 11.39 7.18 -4.88
CA GLN A 547 11.58 6.44 -6.14
C GLN A 547 12.76 6.97 -6.96
N THR A 548 13.01 8.28 -6.92
CA THR A 548 14.09 8.94 -7.65
C THR A 548 14.88 9.82 -6.69
N PRO A 549 15.80 9.23 -5.89
CA PRO A 549 16.40 9.90 -4.74
C PRO A 549 17.58 10.80 -5.11
N THR A 550 17.97 10.92 -6.38
CA THR A 550 19.05 11.81 -6.81
C THR A 550 18.52 13.12 -7.39
N VAL A 551 19.31 14.20 -7.30
CA VAL A 551 18.93 15.53 -7.81
C VAL A 551 18.50 15.46 -9.28
N ARG A 552 19.26 14.77 -10.14
CA ARG A 552 18.99 14.65 -11.58
C ARG A 552 17.70 13.90 -11.85
N GLU A 553 17.51 12.74 -11.24
CA GLU A 553 16.31 11.92 -11.47
C GLU A 553 15.07 12.64 -10.93
N PHE A 554 15.18 13.28 -9.76
CA PHE A 554 14.08 14.05 -9.18
C PHE A 554 13.78 15.33 -9.98
N ALA A 555 14.80 16.05 -10.44
CA ALA A 555 14.63 17.23 -11.29
C ALA A 555 14.07 16.87 -12.67
N ALA A 556 14.43 15.72 -13.25
CA ALA A 556 13.81 15.20 -14.46
C ALA A 556 12.33 14.91 -14.23
N ARG A 557 11.98 14.31 -13.08
CA ARG A 557 10.60 14.05 -12.70
C ARG A 557 9.77 15.32 -12.46
N VAL A 558 10.38 16.35 -11.90
CA VAL A 558 9.75 17.67 -11.68
C VAL A 558 9.62 18.45 -12.99
N SER A 559 10.65 18.42 -13.85
CA SER A 559 10.63 19.11 -15.16
C SER A 559 9.65 18.48 -16.17
N GLY A 560 9.32 17.20 -15.98
CA GLY A 560 8.33 16.48 -16.79
C GLY A 560 6.87 16.77 -16.43
N VAL A 561 6.59 17.54 -15.37
CA VAL A 561 5.25 17.90 -14.91
C VAL A 561 5.09 19.40 -15.10
N GLY A 562 4.47 19.84 -16.20
CA GLY A 562 4.31 21.26 -16.52
C GLY A 562 4.44 21.65 -17.99
N GLN A 563 4.60 20.70 -18.92
CA GLN A 563 4.43 21.03 -20.33
C GLN A 563 2.93 21.15 -20.69
N PRO A 564 2.52 22.23 -21.39
CA PRO A 564 1.19 22.30 -21.97
C PRO A 564 1.08 21.23 -23.06
N LEU A 565 0.31 20.16 -22.80
CA LEU A 565 -0.11 19.12 -23.76
C LEU A 565 0.81 18.97 -24.99
N GLN A 566 2.08 18.66 -24.78
CA GLN A 566 2.94 18.05 -25.80
C GLN A 566 3.01 16.56 -25.50
N THR A 567 2.11 15.83 -26.16
CA THR A 567 2.21 14.40 -26.50
C THR A 567 2.70 13.44 -25.41
N TRP A 568 2.01 13.40 -24.25
CA TRP A 568 2.06 12.30 -23.26
C TRP A 568 1.59 10.91 -23.80
N ASN A 569 1.45 10.78 -25.12
CA ASN A 569 0.87 9.63 -25.81
C ASN A 569 1.91 8.53 -26.08
N ILE A 570 3.20 8.85 -25.98
CA ILE A 570 4.32 7.97 -26.27
C ILE A 570 5.23 7.90 -25.03
N VAL A 571 5.40 6.70 -24.50
CA VAL A 571 6.20 6.39 -23.31
C VAL A 571 7.44 5.61 -23.73
N GLU A 572 8.62 6.07 -23.36
CA GLU A 572 9.85 5.29 -23.54
C GLU A 572 9.95 4.24 -22.43
N ILE A 573 9.57 3.00 -22.76
CA ILE A 573 9.64 1.86 -21.83
C ILE A 573 11.10 1.42 -21.67
N GLN A 574 11.85 1.47 -22.77
CA GLN A 574 13.31 1.33 -22.80
C GLN A 574 13.88 2.40 -23.76
N PRO A 575 14.52 3.47 -23.25
CA PRO A 575 15.05 4.57 -24.07
C PRO A 575 16.41 4.31 -24.74
N LEU A 576 17.09 3.21 -24.42
CA LEU A 576 18.44 2.90 -24.89
C LEU A 576 18.44 2.04 -26.15
N GLY A 577 19.46 2.23 -26.99
CA GLY A 577 19.76 1.38 -28.13
C GLY A 577 19.54 2.06 -29.48
N ASP A 578 20.43 1.77 -30.42
CA ASP A 578 20.47 2.43 -31.75
C ASP A 578 19.83 1.58 -32.84
N LYS A 579 19.50 0.31 -32.54
CA LYS A 579 18.77 -0.57 -33.46
C LYS A 579 17.32 -0.13 -33.65
N THR A 580 16.68 -0.70 -34.65
CA THR A 580 15.29 -0.39 -35.05
C THR A 580 14.34 -0.45 -33.84
N PRO A 581 13.72 0.68 -33.42
CA PRO A 581 12.79 0.72 -32.29
C PRO A 581 11.53 -0.12 -32.50
N ILE A 582 11.04 -0.67 -31.40
CA ILE A 582 9.72 -1.30 -31.31
C ILE A 582 8.72 -0.23 -30.85
N ILE A 583 7.62 -0.08 -31.57
CA ILE A 583 6.50 0.80 -31.18
C ILE A 583 5.29 -0.07 -30.86
N ALA A 584 4.94 -0.14 -29.58
CA ALA A 584 3.90 -1.02 -29.05
C ALA A 584 2.65 -0.23 -28.64
N ILE A 585 1.52 -0.53 -29.27
CA ILE A 585 0.22 0.11 -29.01
C ILE A 585 -0.57 -0.74 -28.01
N ASN A 586 -0.83 -0.24 -26.80
CA ASN A 586 -1.83 -0.67 -25.81
C ASN A 586 -1.67 0.19 -24.53
N ASN A 587 -2.10 -0.29 -23.36
CA ASN A 587 -1.61 0.18 -22.07
C ASN A 587 -0.09 -0.09 -21.97
N THR A 588 0.72 0.97 -21.94
CA THR A 588 2.18 0.88 -22.08
C THR A 588 2.85 0.03 -21.01
N MET A 589 2.30 -0.02 -19.80
CA MET A 589 2.87 -0.80 -18.68
C MET A 589 2.85 -2.31 -18.89
N ILE A 590 1.95 -2.84 -19.74
CA ILE A 590 1.86 -4.29 -19.97
C ILE A 590 3.11 -4.83 -20.68
N TYR A 591 3.83 -3.97 -21.42
CA TYR A 591 5.00 -4.35 -22.18
C TYR A 591 6.32 -4.23 -21.40
N TYR A 592 6.28 -3.78 -20.13
CA TYR A 592 7.49 -3.52 -19.34
C TYR A 592 8.40 -4.75 -19.21
N ASN A 593 7.83 -5.89 -18.82
CA ASN A 593 8.60 -7.13 -18.69
C ASN A 593 9.15 -7.60 -20.04
N LEU A 594 8.38 -7.45 -21.12
CA LEU A 594 8.84 -7.80 -22.47
C LEU A 594 10.00 -6.92 -22.91
N ALA A 595 9.92 -5.60 -22.71
CA ALA A 595 11.00 -4.66 -23.05
C ALA A 595 12.29 -5.01 -22.29
N ARG A 596 12.17 -5.34 -20.99
CA ARG A 596 13.30 -5.83 -20.17
C ARG A 596 13.93 -7.10 -20.74
N MET A 597 13.11 -8.05 -21.22
CA MET A 597 13.59 -9.32 -21.76
C MET A 597 14.19 -9.20 -23.18
N ILE A 598 13.72 -8.26 -23.99
CA ILE A 598 14.31 -8.00 -25.32
C ILE A 598 15.74 -7.47 -25.18
N GLY A 599 15.96 -6.54 -24.24
CA GLY A 599 17.27 -5.99 -23.92
C GLY A 599 17.35 -4.48 -24.16
N THR A 600 18.56 -3.94 -24.12
CA THR A 600 18.84 -2.49 -24.22
C THR A 600 19.52 -2.09 -25.53
N ASP A 601 19.52 -2.98 -26.53
CA ASP A 601 20.16 -2.78 -27.83
C ASP A 601 19.28 -2.01 -28.82
N ARG A 602 17.97 -1.95 -28.56
CA ARG A 602 16.97 -1.17 -29.29
C ARG A 602 16.00 -0.48 -28.35
N ARG A 603 15.52 0.68 -28.78
CA ARG A 603 14.47 1.42 -28.07
C ARG A 603 13.12 0.68 -28.09
N PHE A 604 12.40 0.72 -26.98
CA PHE A 604 11.05 0.20 -26.85
C PHE A 604 10.10 1.33 -26.45
N LEU A 605 9.25 1.74 -27.39
CA LEU A 605 8.31 2.84 -27.26
C LEU A 605 6.89 2.27 -27.08
N GLY A 606 6.19 2.70 -26.04
CA GLY A 606 4.79 2.39 -25.82
C GLY A 606 3.90 3.55 -26.28
N VAL A 607 2.90 3.29 -27.10
CA VAL A 607 1.85 4.26 -27.44
C VAL A 607 0.58 3.86 -26.68
N GLN A 608 0.10 4.75 -25.82
CA GLN A 608 -1.08 4.50 -25.00
C GLN A 608 -2.31 4.28 -25.92
N LEU A 609 -3.20 3.36 -25.55
CA LEU A 609 -4.46 3.14 -26.28
C LEU A 609 -5.52 4.17 -25.83
N PHE A 610 -5.73 5.22 -26.63
CA PHE A 610 -6.76 6.27 -26.48
C PHE A 610 -7.25 6.77 -27.86
N ASP A 611 -8.21 7.71 -27.92
CA ASP A 611 -8.65 8.35 -29.19
C ASP A 611 -7.86 9.66 -29.41
N PRO A 612 -6.89 9.72 -30.34
CA PRO A 612 -6.03 10.91 -30.48
C PRO A 612 -6.71 12.06 -31.22
N GLY A 613 -7.83 11.80 -31.89
CA GLY A 613 -8.46 12.75 -32.80
C GLY A 613 -9.51 13.66 -32.16
N ASN A 614 -9.98 13.40 -30.92
CA ASN A 614 -11.12 14.18 -30.41
C ASN A 614 -11.30 14.16 -28.87
N PRO A 615 -11.43 15.33 -28.20
CA PRO A 615 -11.90 15.40 -26.82
C PRO A 615 -13.43 15.24 -26.66
N ARG A 616 -14.18 14.97 -27.74
CA ARG A 616 -15.55 14.41 -27.72
C ARG A 616 -15.82 13.50 -28.94
N PRO A 617 -15.51 12.19 -28.84
CA PRO A 617 -15.90 11.22 -29.86
C PRO A 617 -17.42 11.08 -30.04
N LEU A 618 -17.87 10.94 -31.29
CA LEU A 618 -19.19 10.46 -31.71
C LEU A 618 -19.15 8.92 -31.85
N PRO A 619 -20.28 8.20 -31.71
CA PRO A 619 -20.35 6.75 -31.92
C PRO A 619 -20.39 6.39 -33.42
N SER A 620 -19.41 6.84 -34.20
CA SER A 620 -19.49 6.80 -35.67
C SER A 620 -18.15 6.89 -36.44
N ARG A 621 -17.01 6.52 -35.85
CA ARG A 621 -15.70 6.47 -36.56
C ARG A 621 -15.32 5.04 -36.94
N GLY A 622 -14.77 4.87 -38.14
CA GLY A 622 -14.19 3.61 -38.60
C GLY A 622 -12.81 3.34 -38.00
N LEU A 623 -12.38 2.09 -37.96
CA LEU A 623 -11.05 1.70 -37.43
C LEU A 623 -9.91 2.29 -38.27
N GLU A 624 -10.14 2.49 -39.57
CA GLU A 624 -9.21 3.09 -40.53
C GLU A 624 -8.86 4.53 -40.16
N GLU A 625 -9.87 5.30 -39.73
CA GLU A 625 -9.68 6.68 -39.26
C GLU A 625 -8.92 6.72 -37.94
N ILE A 626 -9.24 5.81 -37.02
CA ILE A 626 -8.51 5.67 -35.76
C ILE A 626 -7.05 5.31 -36.05
N ALA A 627 -6.81 4.34 -36.93
CA ALA A 627 -5.46 3.97 -37.34
C ALA A 627 -4.69 5.13 -37.98
N THR A 628 -5.36 6.02 -38.72
CA THR A 628 -4.75 7.24 -39.28
C THR A 628 -4.19 8.14 -38.18
N ASP A 629 -4.90 8.28 -37.06
CA ASP A 629 -4.44 9.06 -35.91
C ASP A 629 -3.23 8.38 -35.25
N TYR A 630 -3.21 7.05 -35.15
CA TYR A 630 -2.03 6.31 -34.67
C TYR A 630 -0.84 6.39 -35.62
N VAL A 631 -1.05 6.45 -36.94
CA VAL A 631 0.04 6.70 -37.91
C VAL A 631 0.71 8.05 -37.65
N ARG A 632 -0.06 9.08 -37.26
CA ARG A 632 0.52 10.38 -36.88
C ARG A 632 1.39 10.25 -35.63
N LEU A 633 0.89 9.59 -34.58
CA LEU A 633 1.66 9.35 -33.34
C LEU A 633 2.92 8.49 -33.60
N ILE A 634 2.81 7.47 -34.45
CA ILE A 634 3.95 6.64 -34.84
C ILE A 634 5.02 7.48 -35.54
N ARG A 635 4.62 8.40 -36.42
CA ARG A 635 5.52 9.32 -37.11
C ARG A 635 6.11 10.40 -36.21
N GLU A 636 5.40 10.80 -35.16
CA GLU A 636 5.95 11.66 -34.09
C GLU A 636 7.07 10.93 -33.32
N ALA A 637 6.87 9.65 -32.98
CA ALA A 637 7.92 8.83 -32.35
C ALA A 637 9.11 8.58 -33.28
N ARG A 638 8.82 8.34 -34.56
CA ARG A 638 9.83 8.03 -35.56
C ARG A 638 9.37 8.53 -36.93
N PRO A 639 9.96 9.61 -37.47
CA PRO A 639 9.51 10.22 -38.72
C PRO A 639 9.57 9.28 -39.95
N HIS A 640 10.56 8.38 -40.01
CA HIS A 640 10.80 7.49 -41.14
C HIS A 640 11.10 6.05 -40.70
N GLY A 641 10.71 5.08 -41.54
CA GLY A 641 10.93 3.66 -41.33
C GLY A 641 12.42 3.23 -41.39
N PRO A 642 12.71 1.92 -41.26
CA PRO A 642 11.76 0.82 -41.16
C PRO A 642 11.10 0.68 -39.77
N TYR A 643 9.76 0.57 -39.72
CA TYR A 643 9.00 0.46 -38.46
C TYR A 643 8.86 -1.00 -37.98
N ILE A 644 8.84 -1.20 -36.65
CA ILE A 644 8.38 -2.45 -36.00
C ILE A 644 7.16 -2.09 -35.14
N LEU A 645 5.98 -2.59 -35.51
CA LEU A 645 4.73 -2.28 -34.81
C LEU A 645 4.27 -3.48 -34.00
N PHE A 646 3.88 -3.26 -32.75
CA PHE A 646 3.37 -4.29 -31.85
C PHE A 646 2.00 -3.87 -31.32
N GLY A 647 1.02 -4.77 -31.26
CA GLY A 647 -0.24 -4.48 -30.58
C GLY A 647 -0.93 -5.71 -30.00
N LEU A 648 -1.52 -5.55 -28.82
CA LEU A 648 -2.38 -6.54 -28.15
C LEU A 648 -3.86 -6.29 -28.47
N CYS A 649 -4.61 -7.35 -28.76
CA CYS A 649 -6.05 -7.34 -28.98
C CYS A 649 -6.44 -6.41 -30.14
N VAL A 650 -7.40 -5.51 -29.91
CA VAL A 650 -7.81 -4.49 -30.87
C VAL A 650 -6.65 -3.58 -31.29
N ALA A 651 -5.67 -3.35 -30.41
CA ALA A 651 -4.48 -2.57 -30.75
C ALA A 651 -3.59 -3.29 -31.78
N GLY A 652 -3.61 -4.62 -31.83
CA GLY A 652 -2.96 -5.40 -32.88
C GLY A 652 -3.60 -5.16 -34.25
N ILE A 653 -4.91 -4.96 -34.29
CA ILE A 653 -5.65 -4.64 -35.53
C ILE A 653 -5.37 -3.20 -35.96
N ILE A 654 -5.28 -2.26 -35.00
CA ILE A 654 -4.83 -0.89 -35.26
C ILE A 654 -3.39 -0.90 -35.82
N ALA A 655 -2.47 -1.65 -35.20
CA ALA A 655 -1.09 -1.77 -35.67
C ALA A 655 -1.01 -2.35 -37.09
N TYR A 656 -1.86 -3.35 -37.41
CA TYR A 656 -1.98 -3.90 -38.76
C TYR A 656 -2.45 -2.86 -39.79
N GLU A 657 -3.52 -2.12 -39.48
CA GLU A 657 -4.03 -1.10 -40.41
C GLU A 657 -3.08 0.10 -40.52
N ALA A 658 -2.45 0.53 -39.42
CA ALA A 658 -1.41 1.56 -39.43
C ALA A 658 -0.21 1.14 -40.30
N ALA A 659 0.22 -0.12 -40.21
CA ALA A 659 1.28 -0.64 -41.08
C ALA A 659 0.88 -0.62 -42.56
N ARG A 660 -0.36 -0.97 -42.89
CA ARG A 660 -0.87 -0.90 -44.26
C ARG A 660 -0.86 0.53 -44.78
N GLN A 661 -1.31 1.50 -43.98
CA GLN A 661 -1.31 2.92 -44.34
C GLN A 661 0.11 3.46 -44.50
N LEU A 662 1.05 3.09 -43.62
CA LEU A 662 2.47 3.46 -43.75
C LEU A 662 3.08 2.90 -45.05
N ARG A 663 2.84 1.62 -45.35
CA ARG A 663 3.33 0.99 -46.59
C ARG A 663 2.75 1.64 -47.85
N LEU A 664 1.45 1.96 -47.85
CA LEU A 664 0.82 2.70 -48.94
C LEU A 664 1.40 4.11 -49.12
N ALA A 665 1.89 4.71 -48.03
CA ALA A 665 2.60 5.98 -48.05
C ALA A 665 4.10 5.85 -48.39
N GLY A 666 4.57 4.67 -48.80
CA GLY A 666 5.96 4.42 -49.20
C GLY A 666 6.93 4.18 -48.04
N GLU A 667 6.44 4.08 -46.80
CA GLU A 667 7.28 3.86 -45.62
C GLU A 667 7.49 2.35 -45.35
N PRO A 668 8.74 1.88 -45.17
CA PRO A 668 8.99 0.47 -44.92
C PRO A 668 8.51 0.06 -43.51
N VAL A 669 7.76 -1.03 -43.42
CA VAL A 669 7.35 -1.65 -42.14
C VAL A 669 7.89 -3.07 -42.10
N ALA A 670 8.94 -3.27 -41.30
CA ALA A 670 9.75 -4.48 -41.29
C ALA A 670 9.07 -5.66 -40.58
N LEU A 671 8.30 -5.39 -39.52
CA LEU A 671 7.62 -6.44 -38.76
C LEU A 671 6.36 -5.91 -38.07
N ILE A 672 5.30 -6.71 -38.08
CA ILE A 672 4.08 -6.47 -37.31
C ILE A 672 3.91 -7.61 -36.31
N VAL A 673 3.73 -7.32 -35.03
CA VAL A 673 3.46 -8.31 -33.99
C VAL A 673 2.05 -8.09 -33.45
N MET A 674 1.18 -9.08 -33.65
CA MET A 674 -0.22 -9.07 -33.23
C MET A 674 -0.43 -10.12 -32.14
N ALA A 675 -0.66 -9.65 -30.91
CA ALA A 675 -0.95 -10.53 -29.77
C ALA A 675 -2.46 -10.65 -29.57
N ASP A 676 -2.97 -11.88 -29.58
CA ASP A 676 -4.38 -12.23 -29.35
C ASP A 676 -5.38 -11.36 -30.14
N ALA A 677 -5.01 -11.02 -31.38
CA ALA A 677 -5.79 -10.17 -32.27
C ALA A 677 -6.45 -11.02 -33.35
N TRP A 678 -7.77 -11.13 -33.32
CA TRP A 678 -8.54 -11.90 -34.30
C TRP A 678 -8.93 -11.04 -35.49
N VAL A 679 -8.92 -11.61 -36.71
CA VAL A 679 -9.47 -10.91 -37.87
C VAL A 679 -10.94 -10.56 -37.61
N PRO A 680 -11.34 -9.29 -37.74
CA PRO A 680 -12.73 -8.91 -37.58
C PRO A 680 -13.68 -9.68 -38.51
N GLY A 681 -14.80 -10.12 -37.95
CA GLY A 681 -15.76 -10.97 -38.65
C GLY A 681 -15.40 -12.46 -38.73
N TYR A 682 -14.23 -12.90 -38.24
CA TYR A 682 -13.87 -14.33 -38.18
C TYR A 682 -14.95 -15.20 -37.51
N LEU A 683 -15.48 -14.74 -36.37
CA LEU A 683 -16.55 -15.45 -35.64
C LEU A 683 -17.86 -15.59 -36.43
N LYS A 684 -18.13 -14.71 -37.39
CA LYS A 684 -19.32 -14.81 -38.25
C LYS A 684 -19.18 -15.95 -39.27
N ARG A 685 -17.94 -16.34 -39.61
CA ARG A 685 -17.60 -17.39 -40.59
C ARG A 685 -17.51 -18.80 -39.99
N LEU A 686 -17.50 -18.92 -38.65
CA LEU A 686 -17.49 -20.21 -37.97
C LEU A 686 -18.84 -20.96 -38.09
N PRO A 687 -18.84 -22.30 -38.16
CA PRO A 687 -20.06 -23.11 -38.06
C PRO A 687 -20.86 -22.77 -36.80
N PHE A 688 -22.19 -22.83 -36.88
CA PHE A 688 -23.10 -22.37 -35.82
C PHE A 688 -22.73 -22.91 -34.42
N GLY A 689 -22.46 -24.22 -34.29
CA GLY A 689 -22.08 -24.84 -33.03
C GLY A 689 -20.77 -24.28 -32.43
N ARG A 690 -19.73 -24.10 -33.27
CA ARG A 690 -18.45 -23.50 -32.83
C ARG A 690 -18.61 -22.02 -32.49
N ARG A 691 -19.46 -21.29 -33.22
CA ARG A 691 -19.77 -19.88 -32.93
C ARG A 691 -20.46 -19.71 -31.58
N VAL A 692 -21.40 -20.60 -31.25
CA VAL A 692 -22.09 -20.60 -29.94
C VAL A 692 -21.11 -20.94 -28.83
N LEU A 693 -20.30 -22.00 -28.99
CA LEU A 693 -19.33 -22.42 -27.99
C LEU A 693 -18.28 -21.34 -27.73
N PHE A 694 -17.69 -20.74 -28.78
CA PHE A 694 -16.74 -19.64 -28.65
C PHE A 694 -17.35 -18.45 -27.90
N ARG A 695 -18.58 -18.03 -28.26
CA ARG A 695 -19.27 -16.94 -27.57
C ARG A 695 -19.54 -17.27 -26.11
N LEU A 696 -19.88 -18.52 -25.78
CA LEU A 696 -20.14 -18.95 -24.42
C LEU A 696 -18.86 -18.91 -23.58
N CYS A 697 -17.76 -19.48 -24.09
CA CYS A 697 -16.47 -19.52 -23.42
C CYS A 697 -15.86 -18.11 -23.26
N TYR A 698 -15.91 -17.28 -24.30
CA TYR A 698 -15.46 -15.89 -24.23
C TYR A 698 -16.27 -15.08 -23.21
N LYS A 699 -17.61 -15.18 -23.25
CA LYS A 699 -18.48 -14.46 -22.30
C LYS A 699 -18.34 -14.95 -20.87
N SER A 700 -18.20 -16.26 -20.64
CA SER A 700 -18.00 -16.80 -19.28
C SER A 700 -16.67 -16.34 -18.70
N HIS A 701 -15.62 -16.22 -19.52
CA HIS A 701 -14.33 -15.72 -19.07
C HIS A 701 -14.35 -14.22 -18.79
N VAL A 702 -14.90 -13.40 -19.69
CA VAL A 702 -15.09 -11.95 -19.45
C VAL A 702 -15.94 -11.72 -18.20
N LEU A 703 -16.97 -12.54 -17.99
CA LEU A 703 -17.80 -12.51 -16.78
C LEU A 703 -16.99 -12.89 -15.54
N LYS A 704 -16.17 -13.95 -15.59
CA LYS A 704 -15.28 -14.36 -14.49
C LYS A 704 -14.29 -13.25 -14.10
N HIS A 705 -13.67 -12.61 -15.10
CA HIS A 705 -12.76 -11.48 -14.88
C HIS A 705 -13.48 -10.26 -14.31
N ARG A 706 -14.64 -9.89 -14.85
CA ARG A 706 -15.46 -8.79 -14.32
C ARG A 706 -15.99 -9.08 -12.92
N LEU A 707 -16.36 -10.32 -12.62
CA LEU A 707 -16.73 -10.75 -11.27
C LEU A 707 -15.53 -10.65 -10.32
N ALA A 708 -14.31 -10.94 -10.77
CA ALA A 708 -13.11 -10.71 -9.97
C ALA A 708 -12.86 -9.21 -9.72
N LEU A 709 -13.12 -8.34 -10.71
CA LEU A 709 -13.05 -6.88 -10.54
C LEU A 709 -14.16 -6.35 -9.60
N ILE A 710 -15.38 -6.89 -9.70
CA ILE A 710 -16.49 -6.56 -8.80
C ILE A 710 -16.17 -7.04 -7.37
N ARG A 711 -15.66 -8.26 -7.21
CA ARG A 711 -15.26 -8.83 -5.91
C ARG A 711 -14.07 -8.09 -5.28
N SER A 712 -13.19 -7.52 -6.09
CA SER A 712 -12.08 -6.67 -5.63
C SER A 712 -12.46 -5.19 -5.49
N GLY A 713 -13.73 -4.83 -5.72
CA GLY A 713 -14.24 -3.46 -5.58
C GLY A 713 -13.81 -2.49 -6.68
N LYS A 714 -13.07 -2.96 -7.69
CA LYS A 714 -12.52 -2.15 -8.80
C LYS A 714 -13.54 -1.83 -9.90
N LEU A 715 -14.72 -2.46 -9.89
CA LEU A 715 -15.80 -2.22 -10.85
C LEU A 715 -17.16 -2.34 -10.15
N LYS A 716 -18.03 -1.34 -10.21
CA LYS A 716 -19.39 -1.45 -9.64
C LYS A 716 -20.29 -2.27 -10.54
N ILE A 717 -21.24 -3.01 -9.95
CA ILE A 717 -22.21 -3.83 -10.70
C ILE A 717 -23.02 -2.98 -11.70
N ALA A 718 -23.43 -1.77 -11.29
CA ALA A 718 -24.17 -0.86 -12.16
C ALA A 718 -23.33 -0.37 -13.36
N GLU A 719 -22.03 -0.17 -13.19
CA GLU A 719 -21.09 0.20 -14.27
C GLU A 719 -20.85 -0.98 -15.20
N ALA A 720 -20.72 -2.19 -14.64
CA ALA A 720 -20.63 -3.42 -15.42
C ALA A 720 -21.89 -3.63 -16.28
N LEU A 721 -23.08 -3.36 -15.73
CA LEU A 721 -24.36 -3.44 -16.46
C LEU A 721 -24.50 -2.36 -17.53
N ALA A 722 -24.11 -1.11 -17.22
CA ALA A 722 -24.14 0.02 -18.16
C ALA A 722 -23.27 -0.21 -19.40
N SER A 723 -22.24 -1.05 -19.29
CA SER A 723 -21.40 -1.40 -20.42
C SER A 723 -22.02 -2.39 -21.41
N TYR A 724 -23.22 -2.94 -21.18
CA TYR A 724 -23.86 -3.83 -22.17
C TYR A 724 -24.61 -3.04 -23.26
N PRO A 725 -24.49 -3.41 -24.55
CA PRO A 725 -25.15 -2.69 -25.65
C PRO A 725 -26.67 -2.55 -25.48
N ILE A 726 -27.31 -3.59 -24.93
CA ILE A 726 -28.76 -3.60 -24.68
C ILE A 726 -29.19 -2.59 -23.61
N VAL A 727 -28.29 -2.23 -22.69
CA VAL A 727 -28.52 -1.25 -21.63
C VAL A 727 -28.27 0.16 -22.17
N ARG A 728 -27.21 0.36 -22.98
CA ARG A 728 -26.85 1.67 -23.58
C ARG A 728 -27.92 2.26 -24.49
N GLY A 729 -28.62 1.42 -25.26
CA GLY A 729 -29.71 1.87 -26.15
C GLY A 729 -31.08 1.98 -25.47
N SER A 730 -31.16 1.84 -24.14
CA SER A 730 -32.42 1.69 -23.42
C SER A 730 -32.65 2.77 -22.36
N LYS A 731 -33.91 2.89 -21.91
CA LYS A 731 -34.28 3.74 -20.76
C LYS A 731 -33.66 3.27 -19.42
N ILE A 732 -33.04 2.08 -19.38
CA ILE A 732 -32.40 1.52 -18.19
C ILE A 732 -31.14 2.32 -17.81
N LEU A 733 -30.40 2.84 -18.79
CA LEU A 733 -29.24 3.70 -18.52
C LEU A 733 -29.65 4.98 -17.75
N ASN A 734 -30.75 5.60 -18.18
CA ASN A 734 -31.33 6.76 -17.51
C ASN A 734 -31.85 6.40 -16.11
N LEU A 735 -32.45 5.22 -15.95
CA LEU A 735 -32.91 4.74 -14.64
C LEU A 735 -31.74 4.51 -13.67
N LEU A 736 -30.65 3.88 -14.13
CA LEU A 736 -29.44 3.67 -13.31
C LEU A 736 -28.80 5.00 -12.89
N SER A 737 -28.85 6.01 -13.78
CA SER A 737 -28.42 7.39 -13.46
C SER A 737 -29.33 8.09 -12.46
N VAL A 738 -30.66 7.98 -12.62
CA VAL A 738 -31.65 8.59 -11.71
C VAL A 738 -31.56 7.99 -10.31
N LEU A 739 -31.30 6.68 -10.22
CA LEU A 739 -31.06 5.97 -8.97
C LEU A 739 -29.68 6.26 -8.35
N ARG A 740 -28.87 7.13 -8.96
CA ARG A 740 -27.49 7.46 -8.56
C ARG A 740 -26.56 6.25 -8.46
N LEU A 741 -26.89 5.17 -9.18
CA LEU A 741 -26.07 3.95 -9.24
C LEU A 741 -24.93 4.08 -10.26
N ILE A 742 -25.11 4.94 -11.26
CA ILE A 742 -24.06 5.45 -12.15
C ILE A 742 -24.17 6.98 -12.21
N GLU A 743 -23.07 7.67 -12.50
CA GLU A 743 -23.10 9.11 -12.72
C GLU A 743 -23.85 9.45 -14.01
N ASP A 744 -24.51 10.61 -13.99
CA ASP A 744 -25.23 11.13 -15.16
C ASP A 744 -24.27 11.30 -16.33
N PRO A 745 -24.46 10.58 -17.45
CA PRO A 745 -23.57 10.64 -18.60
C PRO A 745 -23.43 12.06 -19.17
N SER A 746 -24.45 12.91 -18.97
CA SER A 746 -24.45 14.31 -19.41
C SER A 746 -23.61 15.24 -18.53
N LYS A 747 -23.18 14.78 -17.35
CA LYS A 747 -22.40 15.54 -16.36
C LYS A 747 -20.96 15.05 -16.19
N LEU A 748 -20.54 14.00 -16.89
CA LEU A 748 -19.17 13.50 -16.87
C LEU A 748 -18.21 14.50 -17.51
N GLY A 749 -17.06 14.74 -16.86
CA GLY A 749 -15.97 15.53 -17.43
C GLY A 749 -15.38 14.88 -18.69
N LYS A 750 -14.61 15.65 -19.46
CA LYS A 750 -13.95 15.18 -20.71
C LYS A 750 -13.10 13.92 -20.50
N GLU A 751 -12.39 13.84 -19.38
CA GLU A 751 -11.50 12.72 -19.04
C GLU A 751 -12.29 11.47 -18.58
N ASP A 752 -13.34 11.66 -17.78
CA ASP A 752 -14.17 10.56 -17.29
C ASP A 752 -14.98 9.89 -18.39
N TRP A 753 -15.40 10.64 -19.42
CA TRP A 753 -16.10 10.07 -20.55
C TRP A 753 -15.16 9.23 -21.44
N ALA A 754 -13.97 9.76 -21.76
CA ALA A 754 -12.97 9.07 -22.56
C ALA A 754 -12.55 7.73 -21.92
N ASN A 755 -12.33 7.70 -20.60
CA ASN A 755 -11.97 6.46 -19.90
C ASN A 755 -13.11 5.43 -19.82
N ARG A 756 -14.37 5.88 -19.77
CA ARG A 756 -15.53 5.00 -19.47
C ARG A 756 -16.23 4.47 -20.73
N TRP A 757 -16.06 5.14 -21.88
CA TRP A 757 -16.82 4.84 -23.11
C TRP A 757 -15.98 4.63 -24.38
N PHE A 758 -14.67 4.93 -24.37
CA PHE A 758 -13.78 4.72 -25.54
C PHE A 758 -13.63 3.24 -25.93
N LEU A 759 -13.28 2.36 -24.98
CA LEU A 759 -13.08 0.93 -25.26
C LEU A 759 -14.31 0.29 -25.94
N PRO A 760 -15.54 0.56 -25.49
CA PRO A 760 -16.71 0.09 -26.20
C PRO A 760 -16.94 0.62 -27.61
N ALA A 761 -16.66 1.90 -27.88
CA ALA A 761 -16.77 2.46 -29.22
C ALA A 761 -15.70 1.86 -30.15
N LEU A 762 -14.51 1.60 -29.60
CA LEU A 762 -13.42 0.93 -30.30
C LEU A 762 -13.75 -0.54 -30.63
N GLU A 763 -14.44 -1.26 -29.73
CA GLU A 763 -14.96 -2.60 -30.00
C GLU A 763 -15.98 -2.62 -31.16
N GLU A 764 -16.83 -1.60 -31.24
CA GLU A 764 -17.80 -1.45 -32.33
C GLU A 764 -17.11 -1.12 -33.67
N ALA A 765 -16.15 -0.19 -33.66
CA ALA A 765 -15.32 0.13 -34.82
C ALA A 765 -14.55 -1.11 -35.31
N ARG A 766 -13.99 -1.90 -34.39
CA ARG A 766 -13.37 -3.20 -34.69
C ARG A 766 -14.36 -4.15 -35.36
N ASP A 767 -15.56 -4.31 -34.82
CA ASP A 767 -16.53 -5.28 -35.33
C ASP A 767 -17.08 -4.92 -36.73
N ASN A 768 -17.00 -3.64 -37.10
CA ASN A 768 -17.37 -3.11 -38.40
C ASN A 768 -16.19 -3.03 -39.40
N TYR A 769 -14.95 -3.15 -38.92
CA TYR A 769 -13.74 -3.09 -39.75
C TYR A 769 -13.67 -4.25 -40.76
N GLN A 770 -13.30 -3.93 -42.00
CA GLN A 770 -13.08 -4.92 -43.06
C GLN A 770 -11.61 -4.93 -43.46
N ALA A 771 -10.86 -5.90 -42.92
CA ALA A 771 -9.44 -6.03 -43.23
C ALA A 771 -9.19 -6.26 -44.73
N SER A 772 -8.22 -5.53 -45.28
CA SER A 772 -7.67 -5.73 -46.63
C SER A 772 -6.29 -6.38 -46.54
N ALA A 773 -5.86 -7.10 -47.58
CA ALA A 773 -4.54 -7.73 -47.60
C ALA A 773 -3.41 -6.68 -47.57
N SER A 774 -2.33 -6.98 -46.85
CA SER A 774 -1.14 -6.14 -46.72
C SER A 774 0.13 -6.99 -46.88
N THR A 775 1.08 -6.48 -47.65
CA THR A 775 2.37 -7.12 -47.94
C THR A 775 3.32 -7.05 -46.75
N GLY A 776 4.09 -8.10 -46.45
CA GLY A 776 5.14 -8.10 -45.43
C GLY A 776 4.91 -9.09 -44.29
N ASP A 777 5.96 -9.30 -43.49
CA ASP A 777 5.96 -10.35 -42.46
C ASP A 777 5.16 -9.94 -41.20
N ALA A 778 4.48 -10.92 -40.59
CA ALA A 778 3.71 -10.72 -39.37
C ALA A 778 3.91 -11.88 -38.37
N VAL A 779 3.88 -11.54 -37.08
CA VAL A 779 3.93 -12.48 -35.96
C VAL A 779 2.57 -12.49 -35.26
N ILE A 780 2.02 -13.68 -35.06
CA ILE A 780 0.83 -13.92 -34.27
C ILE A 780 1.24 -14.56 -32.95
N LEU A 781 0.93 -13.89 -31.84
CA LEU A 781 1.08 -14.45 -30.49
C LEU A 781 -0.30 -14.88 -30.00
N GLN A 782 -0.51 -16.19 -29.86
CA GLN A 782 -1.77 -16.77 -29.42
C GLN A 782 -1.69 -17.16 -27.94
N SER A 783 -2.64 -16.69 -27.13
CA SER A 783 -2.78 -17.14 -25.74
C SER A 783 -3.16 -18.63 -25.67
N GLU A 784 -2.54 -19.39 -24.77
CA GLU A 784 -2.93 -20.78 -24.50
C GLU A 784 -4.14 -20.84 -23.56
N GLU A 785 -5.33 -21.02 -24.13
CA GLU A 785 -6.61 -21.08 -23.40
C GLU A 785 -7.54 -22.13 -24.01
N MET A 786 -8.55 -22.59 -23.25
CA MET A 786 -9.60 -23.48 -23.75
C MET A 786 -10.42 -22.81 -24.87
N VAL A 787 -10.48 -21.48 -24.92
CA VAL A 787 -11.20 -20.74 -25.98
C VAL A 787 -10.43 -20.69 -27.31
N THR A 788 -9.10 -20.65 -27.25
CA THR A 788 -8.21 -20.58 -28.42
C THR A 788 -7.87 -21.97 -28.97
N SER A 789 -7.99 -23.03 -28.15
CA SER A 789 -7.73 -24.41 -28.56
C SER A 789 -8.72 -24.98 -29.59
N PHE A 790 -9.93 -24.44 -29.69
CA PHE A 790 -10.97 -24.88 -30.63
C PHE A 790 -11.06 -24.07 -31.94
N ALA A 791 -10.27 -23.00 -32.07
CA ALA A 791 -10.33 -22.03 -33.16
C ALA A 791 -9.10 -22.12 -34.08
N ASP A 792 -9.14 -21.41 -35.22
CA ASP A 792 -8.02 -21.37 -36.17
C ASP A 792 -6.77 -20.83 -35.46
N PRO A 793 -5.66 -21.60 -35.41
CA PRO A 793 -4.42 -21.17 -34.78
C PRO A 793 -3.85 -19.89 -35.41
N LYS A 794 -4.19 -19.60 -36.67
CA LYS A 794 -3.77 -18.38 -37.39
C LYS A 794 -4.74 -17.20 -37.21
N MET A 795 -5.77 -17.36 -36.37
CA MET A 795 -6.79 -16.36 -36.02
C MET A 795 -7.47 -15.68 -37.22
N GLY A 796 -7.49 -16.34 -38.38
CA GLY A 796 -8.08 -15.84 -39.63
C GLY A 796 -7.17 -14.98 -40.51
N TRP A 797 -5.91 -14.73 -40.14
CA TRP A 797 -5.01 -13.79 -40.84
C TRP A 797 -4.39 -14.31 -42.14
N CYS A 798 -4.49 -15.60 -42.45
CA CYS A 798 -3.83 -16.24 -43.61
C CYS A 798 -4.02 -15.51 -44.94
N ASN A 799 -5.22 -14.96 -45.18
CA ASN A 799 -5.59 -14.35 -46.45
C ASN A 799 -5.34 -12.84 -46.48
N PHE A 800 -4.82 -12.28 -45.38
CA PHE A 800 -4.63 -10.85 -45.20
C PHE A 800 -3.15 -10.48 -45.06
N VAL A 801 -2.28 -11.42 -44.70
CA VAL A 801 -0.83 -11.21 -44.66
C VAL A 801 -0.20 -11.79 -45.93
N ASP A 802 0.25 -10.93 -46.82
CA ASP A 802 0.98 -11.28 -48.05
C ASP A 802 2.49 -11.25 -47.78
N GLY A 803 2.95 -12.22 -46.98
CA GLY A 803 4.30 -12.35 -46.43
C GLY A 803 4.42 -13.58 -45.53
N ARG A 804 5.50 -13.70 -44.74
CA ARG A 804 5.64 -14.82 -43.79
C ARG A 804 4.80 -14.54 -42.54
N LEU A 805 3.97 -15.53 -42.18
CA LEU A 805 3.18 -15.51 -40.95
C LEU A 805 3.80 -16.45 -39.92
N PHE A 806 4.40 -15.88 -38.87
CA PHE A 806 4.94 -16.62 -37.74
C PHE A 806 3.87 -16.78 -36.67
N LEU A 807 3.77 -17.96 -36.08
CA LEU A 807 2.78 -18.25 -35.05
C LEU A 807 3.45 -18.83 -33.81
N TYR A 808 3.23 -18.20 -32.66
CA TYR A 808 3.74 -18.67 -31.38
C TYR A 808 2.59 -18.74 -30.37
N ARG A 809 2.57 -19.83 -29.61
CA ARG A 809 1.64 -20.01 -28.49
C ARG A 809 2.33 -19.60 -27.21
N ILE A 810 1.70 -18.71 -26.46
CA ILE A 810 2.26 -18.13 -25.24
C ILE A 810 1.38 -18.51 -24.05
N PRO A 811 1.96 -19.04 -22.97
CA PRO A 811 1.19 -19.35 -21.76
C PRO A 811 0.65 -18.08 -21.11
N GLY A 812 -0.59 -18.16 -20.61
CA GLY A 812 -1.28 -17.04 -19.96
C GLY A 812 -2.49 -16.52 -20.75
N TRP A 813 -3.48 -15.96 -20.05
CA TRP A 813 -4.66 -15.36 -20.65
C TRP A 813 -4.39 -13.90 -21.04
N HIS A 814 -4.54 -13.58 -22.33
CA HIS A 814 -4.61 -12.22 -22.88
C HIS A 814 -3.52 -11.23 -22.46
N THR A 815 -3.64 -10.56 -21.31
CA THR A 815 -2.60 -9.67 -20.75
C THR A 815 -1.55 -10.42 -19.93
N ASP A 816 -1.91 -11.57 -19.36
CA ASP A 816 -1.02 -12.38 -18.51
C ASP A 816 0.14 -12.99 -19.30
N MET A 817 0.02 -13.06 -20.64
CA MET A 817 1.09 -13.53 -21.52
C MET A 817 2.34 -12.61 -21.49
N PHE A 818 2.23 -11.41 -20.90
CA PHE A 818 3.34 -10.49 -20.71
C PHE A 818 3.90 -10.50 -19.27
N GLN A 819 3.45 -11.42 -18.41
CA GLN A 819 4.13 -11.71 -17.14
C GLN A 819 5.45 -12.45 -17.38
N ASP A 820 6.35 -12.52 -16.39
CA ASP A 820 7.75 -12.92 -16.59
C ASP A 820 7.94 -14.19 -17.46
N ALA A 821 7.18 -15.25 -17.22
CA ALA A 821 7.29 -16.50 -18.00
C ALA A 821 6.85 -16.34 -19.47
N GLY A 822 5.73 -15.66 -19.73
CA GLY A 822 5.24 -15.41 -21.08
C GLY A 822 6.08 -14.36 -21.82
N ALA A 823 6.49 -13.29 -21.15
CA ALA A 823 7.35 -12.26 -21.68
C ALA A 823 8.73 -12.79 -22.09
N ALA A 824 9.32 -13.70 -21.29
CA ALA A 824 10.58 -14.36 -21.63
C ALA A 824 10.44 -15.18 -22.93
N LEU A 825 9.36 -15.97 -23.05
CA LEU A 825 9.11 -16.78 -24.24
C LEU A 825 8.83 -15.92 -25.49
N ILE A 826 8.07 -14.83 -25.34
CA ILE A 826 7.85 -13.86 -26.42
C ILE A 826 9.18 -13.26 -26.87
N ALA A 827 10.03 -12.83 -25.93
CA ALA A 827 11.34 -12.26 -26.26
C ALA A 827 12.25 -13.29 -26.96
N GLU A 828 12.24 -14.54 -26.52
CA GLU A 828 12.98 -15.65 -27.15
C GLU A 828 12.57 -15.84 -28.61
N HIS A 829 11.26 -15.84 -28.90
CA HIS A 829 10.75 -15.99 -30.26
C HIS A 829 10.97 -14.76 -31.14
N LEU A 830 10.91 -13.56 -30.58
CA LEU A 830 11.09 -12.32 -31.34
C LEU A 830 12.56 -12.02 -31.67
N ARG A 831 13.50 -12.35 -30.78
CA ARG A 831 14.93 -12.04 -30.95
C ARG A 831 15.50 -12.40 -32.33
N PRO A 832 15.35 -13.63 -32.87
CA PRO A 832 15.89 -13.95 -34.19
C PRO A 832 15.22 -13.18 -35.35
N LEU A 833 13.95 -12.79 -35.19
CA LEU A 833 13.23 -11.98 -36.18
C LEU A 833 13.72 -10.53 -36.14
N LEU A 834 13.94 -10.00 -34.94
CA LEU A 834 14.49 -8.66 -34.73
C LEU A 834 15.92 -8.54 -35.25
N ASP A 835 16.77 -9.55 -35.02
CA ASP A 835 18.14 -9.59 -35.55
C ASP A 835 18.15 -9.62 -37.09
N ARG A 836 17.19 -10.31 -37.71
CA ARG A 836 17.01 -10.29 -39.16
C ARG A 836 16.62 -8.90 -39.67
N VAL A 837 15.72 -8.20 -38.97
CA VAL A 837 15.33 -6.82 -39.32
C VAL A 837 16.54 -5.90 -39.31
N ASP A 838 17.38 -5.97 -38.27
CA ASP A 838 18.57 -5.13 -38.19
C ASP A 838 19.59 -5.47 -39.29
N ALA A 839 19.80 -6.76 -39.59
CA ALA A 839 20.69 -7.18 -40.67
C ALA A 839 20.21 -6.74 -42.07
N ASP A 840 18.90 -6.65 -42.28
CA ASP A 840 18.31 -6.14 -43.52
C ASP A 840 18.46 -4.61 -43.62
N CYS A 841 18.37 -3.89 -42.50
CA CYS A 841 18.65 -2.46 -42.43
C CYS A 841 20.11 -2.16 -42.76
N ASP A 842 21.05 -2.90 -42.16
CA ASP A 842 22.49 -2.73 -42.39
C ASP A 842 22.87 -3.00 -43.86
N ARG A 843 22.20 -3.95 -44.52
CA ARG A 843 22.39 -4.24 -45.95
C ARG A 843 21.85 -3.13 -46.85
N ALA A 844 20.71 -2.54 -46.52
CA ALA A 844 20.14 -1.42 -47.27
C ALA A 844 21.05 -0.19 -47.20
N VAL A 845 21.56 0.15 -46.01
CA VAL A 845 22.50 1.26 -45.82
C VAL A 845 23.79 1.06 -46.62
N ARG A 846 24.35 -0.16 -46.61
CA ARG A 846 25.57 -0.48 -47.38
C ARG A 846 25.37 -0.50 -48.90
N ALA A 847 24.14 -0.76 -49.38
CA ALA A 847 23.81 -0.72 -50.80
C ALA A 847 23.65 0.71 -51.31
N GLU A 848 23.22 1.66 -50.47
CA GLU A 848 23.17 3.09 -50.78
C GLU A 848 24.57 3.76 -50.77
N ASP A 849 25.50 3.26 -49.95
CA ASP A 849 26.89 3.74 -49.85
C ASP A 849 27.86 3.12 -50.88
N SER A 850 27.40 2.25 -51.78
CA SER A 850 28.23 1.66 -52.84
C SER A 850 28.23 2.57 -54.08
N PRO A 851 29.39 3.10 -54.54
CA PRO A 851 29.42 3.97 -55.71
C PRO A 851 29.04 3.19 -56.97
N GLY A 852 27.93 3.59 -57.60
CA GLY A 852 27.56 3.21 -58.96
C GLY A 852 28.34 3.98 -60.01
#